data_AF-Q4CPN4-F1
#
_entry.id   AF-Q4CPN4-F1
#
_cell.length_a   1.000
_cell.length_b   1.000
_cell.length_c   1.000
_cell.angle_alpha   90.00
_cell.angle_beta   90.00
_cell.angle_gamma   90.00
#
_symmetry.space_group_name_H-M   'P 1'
#
loop_
_entity.id
_entity.type
_entity.pdbx_description
1 polymer ?
#
loop_
_entity_poly.entity_id
_entity_poly.type
_entity_poly.pdbx_seq_one_letter_code
_entity_poly.pdbx_strand_id
1 'polypeptide(L)'
;VPWMAQDGVRIVVQNVSLRNGAVLYVMGGGALRGAGAAGSNESGPVELSVCDVEALNGAIVLTGTFPAGSALTVTDSLLVSAGSTPLVYLSGSRSSPYAPVLVLSGLRLVRSVLVVSGVSLVTVMTGGRTVVVDGAVLELVGGGVALDATVFGGEYALYASARVVASEGAVLRVSGSQVYAAHGLVFDNGVMANASAVVVNDNAGALTDGALLVLRETASFVSGSWLSVRGNSISGRLLSLPPYPRSAELVQSTLTFHKNAGSGPAVMDGTVELGSAGRKFVVGCLTLNGQALQPINYRSAGIIGKVRPVACSVCDADVSCFAAATRAMSESCRCRCAEGGYGRDCLPVYLPHVDGCNRTPEKPLLSHTATLTATRSLTPTWTPTPPTTSLSATRYSPTNYGPTETPQVTETVTLLPTPTPAASVTATVLPTATMTASESLSVSLSVSSTPWWSDVACPTLTVTTTAAGGSLTQNDIRGGGSAVPTRLMVTLPPPFRWASDPQLGTHLSFVPVSTAQPTGFGGPWGAMLRNATWERNATNPSTVLELAVPVHRGYFIGADETIVIRCDAVAVSGGCNGVLLGSFTIASNTPPAVASALSAITGVVAGATAVAMVVTGGLGSILEMQALGVFAKMSCASAQERASTVALPYFLSVFAALDPLWMVVGNALLAAVFGCVHYGVTAAFQRWRGVDAASAWAAMRFPSLTYVVAHAMHLGIFFGSVFALAMPGARVQHYVIGVFGVLYGVAFPAGVCYLIARHTGASFTKYWQFSRKPLHERLLYPVGYWHPAAQQRMYGSMLTNMKGSYVYWCVFQLSVLCVVGLIAAVHPPVGVCHVLYFCMAAVLLAGAGVVAFTNMMRSAFLTVMRTASFVLLAALCLTSAANHLAPSDGGARAYAALLMLLTTVLLAATVYCAAVWYVEDRHWQELREPQRGGLDALLRDDEESDEELRKHHDRTSSSYASGTAGASSYRPPAPPQWERIIGSNERNPDTIDRQPQPLGVDAHSNALTFLDRASTTRGSVNHAIL
;
A
#
# COMPACT_ATOMS: atom_id res chain seq x y z
N VAL A 1 41.20 -28.02 5.88
CA VAL A 1 41.66 -28.83 4.73
C VAL A 1 41.71 -30.29 5.18
N PRO A 2 40.81 -31.17 4.73
CA PRO A 2 40.64 -32.54 5.27
C PRO A 2 41.60 -33.59 4.69
N TRP A 3 42.38 -33.22 3.69
CA TRP A 3 43.22 -34.06 2.83
C TRP A 3 44.31 -34.94 3.47
N MET A 4 44.46 -35.00 4.80
CA MET A 4 45.57 -35.72 5.45
C MET A 4 45.15 -36.89 6.35
N ALA A 5 43.86 -37.15 6.56
CA ALA A 5 43.45 -38.30 7.38
C ALA A 5 42.98 -39.47 6.50
N GLN A 6 43.68 -40.60 6.60
CA GLN A 6 43.23 -41.87 6.01
C GLN A 6 41.93 -42.36 6.66
N ASP A 7 41.76 -42.09 7.96
CA ASP A 7 40.61 -42.53 8.77
C ASP A 7 39.37 -41.63 8.64
N GLY A 8 39.40 -40.64 7.73
CA GLY A 8 38.37 -39.62 7.59
C GLY A 8 38.54 -38.46 8.58
N VAL A 9 37.78 -37.38 8.35
CA VAL A 9 37.86 -36.16 9.17
C VAL A 9 36.47 -35.67 9.51
N ARG A 10 36.23 -35.42 10.80
CA ARG A 10 35.06 -34.67 11.28
C ARG A 10 35.44 -33.22 11.54
N ILE A 11 34.74 -32.28 10.90
CA ILE A 11 34.91 -30.84 11.05
C ILE A 11 33.58 -30.28 11.54
N VAL A 12 33.55 -29.75 12.76
CA VAL A 12 32.37 -29.10 13.33
C VAL A 12 32.64 -27.61 13.48
N VAL A 13 31.75 -26.79 12.94
CA VAL A 13 31.75 -25.33 13.05
C VAL A 13 30.44 -24.94 13.73
N GLN A 14 30.51 -24.48 14.97
CA GLN A 14 29.33 -24.14 15.78
C GLN A 14 29.50 -22.78 16.44
N ASN A 15 28.41 -21.99 16.53
CA ASN A 15 28.39 -20.68 17.19
C ASN A 15 29.43 -19.69 16.62
N VAL A 16 29.55 -19.62 15.29
CA VAL A 16 30.50 -18.73 14.61
C VAL A 16 29.78 -17.56 13.98
N SER A 17 30.31 -16.34 14.17
CA SER A 17 29.82 -15.16 13.46
C SER A 17 30.79 -14.71 12.35
N LEU A 18 30.28 -14.60 11.12
CA LEU A 18 31.02 -14.15 9.94
C LEU A 18 30.60 -12.71 9.60
N ARG A 19 31.37 -11.71 10.04
CA ARG A 19 31.04 -10.29 9.86
C ARG A 19 31.98 -9.60 8.87
N ASN A 20 31.54 -8.50 8.28
CA ASN A 20 32.38 -7.55 7.53
C ASN A 20 33.19 -8.19 6.38
N GLY A 21 32.59 -9.09 5.61
CA GLY A 21 33.27 -9.75 4.50
C GLY A 21 34.02 -11.03 4.88
N ALA A 22 33.89 -11.53 6.11
CA ALA A 22 34.45 -12.82 6.50
C ALA A 22 33.79 -13.97 5.73
N VAL A 23 34.61 -14.89 5.21
CA VAL A 23 34.15 -16.01 4.38
C VAL A 23 34.73 -17.31 4.91
N LEU A 24 33.87 -18.32 5.11
CA LEU A 24 34.26 -19.67 5.47
C LEU A 24 34.45 -20.50 4.19
N TYR A 25 35.69 -20.82 3.85
CA TYR A 25 36.01 -21.70 2.72
C TYR A 25 36.22 -23.14 3.17
N VAL A 26 35.46 -24.07 2.57
CA VAL A 26 35.71 -25.50 2.68
C VAL A 26 36.01 -26.07 1.29
N MET A 27 37.25 -26.52 1.13
CA MET A 27 37.78 -26.97 -0.16
C MET A 27 38.04 -28.48 -0.14
N GLY A 28 37.47 -29.18 -1.10
CA GLY A 28 37.78 -30.57 -1.41
C GLY A 28 39.12 -30.70 -2.17
N GLY A 29 39.82 -31.81 -1.98
CA GLY A 29 41.21 -32.01 -2.42
C GLY A 29 41.44 -31.92 -3.94
N GLY A 30 40.40 -32.05 -4.75
CA GLY A 30 40.50 -31.95 -6.21
C GLY A 30 40.88 -30.58 -6.77
N ALA A 31 40.64 -29.48 -6.03
CA ALA A 31 40.86 -28.13 -6.55
C ALA A 31 42.34 -27.68 -6.56
N LEU A 32 43.22 -28.35 -5.80
CA LEU A 32 44.62 -27.92 -5.59
C LEU A 32 45.63 -28.57 -6.54
N ARG A 33 45.23 -29.59 -7.32
CA ARG A 33 46.11 -30.24 -8.32
C ARG A 33 45.54 -30.02 -9.71
N GLY A 34 46.26 -29.25 -10.53
CA GLY A 34 45.98 -29.10 -11.95
C GLY A 34 45.75 -30.45 -12.64
N ALA A 35 44.87 -30.44 -13.63
CA ALA A 35 44.46 -31.59 -14.44
C ALA A 35 45.65 -32.50 -14.80
N GLY A 36 45.74 -33.68 -14.17
CA GLY A 36 46.79 -34.64 -14.49
C GLY A 36 47.00 -35.81 -13.52
N ALA A 37 46.58 -35.72 -12.26
CA ALA A 37 46.71 -36.83 -11.32
C ALA A 37 45.34 -37.46 -11.02
N ALA A 38 45.12 -38.69 -11.52
CA ALA A 38 43.99 -39.52 -11.12
C ALA A 38 43.91 -39.57 -9.59
N GLY A 39 42.79 -39.12 -9.03
CA GLY A 39 42.58 -39.08 -7.58
C GLY A 39 42.79 -40.47 -6.99
N SER A 40 43.80 -40.63 -6.13
CA SER A 40 43.87 -41.83 -5.30
C SER A 40 42.68 -41.77 -4.36
N ASN A 41 41.85 -42.82 -4.38
CA ASN A 41 40.72 -43.03 -3.47
C ASN A 41 41.16 -43.29 -2.01
N GLU A 42 42.37 -42.86 -1.62
CA GLU A 42 42.99 -43.16 -0.32
C GLU A 42 42.64 -42.16 0.78
N SER A 43 41.95 -41.06 0.46
CA SER A 43 41.44 -40.13 1.47
C SER A 43 40.15 -40.64 2.09
N GLY A 44 40.08 -40.72 3.41
CA GLY A 44 38.85 -41.07 4.13
C GLY A 44 37.73 -40.04 3.95
N PRO A 45 36.48 -40.39 4.32
CA PRO A 45 35.31 -39.52 4.17
C PRO A 45 35.42 -38.28 5.08
N VAL A 46 34.78 -37.18 4.65
CA VAL A 46 34.73 -35.94 5.43
C VAL A 46 33.32 -35.73 5.96
N GLU A 47 33.17 -35.58 7.26
CA GLU A 47 31.94 -35.13 7.91
C GLU A 47 32.11 -33.64 8.28
N LEU A 48 31.48 -32.74 7.52
CA LEU A 48 31.43 -31.30 7.85
C LEU A 48 30.06 -31.01 8.47
N SER A 49 30.03 -30.39 9.64
CA SER A 49 28.80 -29.90 10.25
C SER A 49 28.95 -28.43 10.63
N VAL A 50 28.16 -27.57 9.99
CA VAL A 50 28.12 -26.13 10.23
C VAL A 50 26.77 -25.80 10.86
N CYS A 51 26.74 -25.35 12.11
CA CYS A 51 25.50 -25.05 12.83
C CYS A 51 25.60 -23.74 13.59
N ASP A 52 24.47 -23.08 13.83
CA ASP A 52 24.42 -21.84 14.61
C ASP A 52 25.42 -20.78 14.07
N VAL A 53 25.53 -20.66 12.73
CA VAL A 53 26.41 -19.68 12.10
C VAL A 53 25.61 -18.43 11.72
N GLU A 54 26.09 -17.28 12.18
CA GLU A 54 25.53 -15.97 11.85
C GLU A 54 26.45 -15.21 10.89
N ALA A 55 26.08 -15.11 9.62
CA ALA A 55 26.83 -14.32 8.64
C ALA A 55 26.13 -12.99 8.37
N LEU A 56 26.83 -11.87 8.59
CA LEU A 56 26.39 -10.52 8.21
C LEU A 56 27.40 -9.91 7.24
N ASN A 57 27.03 -9.82 5.96
CA ASN A 57 27.94 -9.56 4.84
C ASN A 57 29.08 -10.59 4.75
N GLY A 58 28.87 -11.80 5.24
CA GLY A 58 29.77 -12.94 5.11
C GLY A 58 29.19 -14.03 4.22
N ALA A 59 30.01 -15.02 3.87
CA ALA A 59 29.58 -16.13 3.02
C ALA A 59 30.19 -17.47 3.44
N ILE A 60 29.52 -18.57 3.08
CA ILE A 60 30.06 -19.93 3.15
C ILE A 60 30.34 -20.40 1.72
N VAL A 61 31.54 -20.91 1.46
CA VAL A 61 31.97 -21.37 0.13
C VAL A 61 32.38 -22.83 0.21
N LEU A 62 31.71 -23.68 -0.56
CA LEU A 62 32.05 -25.09 -0.76
C LEU A 62 32.58 -25.26 -2.19
N THR A 63 33.79 -25.81 -2.31
CA THR A 63 34.46 -25.92 -3.63
C THR A 63 35.31 -27.17 -3.76
N GLY A 64 35.55 -27.62 -4.99
CA GLY A 64 36.40 -28.75 -5.32
C GLY A 64 35.72 -30.11 -5.19
N THR A 65 36.54 -31.17 -5.16
CA THR A 65 36.06 -32.56 -5.09
C THR A 65 36.20 -33.12 -3.69
N PHE A 66 35.10 -33.54 -3.08
CA PHE A 66 35.10 -34.18 -1.76
C PHE A 66 35.30 -35.70 -1.90
N PRO A 67 36.01 -36.35 -0.96
CA PRO A 67 36.17 -37.81 -0.94
C PRO A 67 34.81 -38.51 -0.93
N ALA A 68 34.78 -39.74 -1.45
CA ALA A 68 33.54 -40.50 -1.50
C ALA A 68 33.02 -40.84 -0.10
N GLY A 69 31.70 -40.78 0.10
CA GLY A 69 31.09 -41.01 1.42
C GLY A 69 31.15 -39.80 2.36
N SER A 70 31.48 -38.61 1.85
CA SER A 70 31.50 -37.39 2.67
C SER A 70 30.08 -36.88 2.94
N ALA A 71 29.84 -36.36 4.13
CA ALA A 71 28.59 -35.74 4.55
C ALA A 71 28.84 -34.30 4.96
N LEU A 72 28.25 -33.36 4.23
CA LEU A 72 28.33 -31.93 4.48
C LEU A 72 26.97 -31.44 4.95
N THR A 73 26.90 -30.86 6.15
CA THR A 73 25.65 -30.36 6.73
C THR A 73 25.78 -28.89 7.13
N VAL A 74 24.77 -28.10 6.80
CA VAL A 74 24.63 -26.71 7.26
C VAL A 74 23.24 -26.59 7.88
N THR A 75 23.15 -26.34 9.19
CA THR A 75 21.86 -26.25 9.89
C THR A 75 21.74 -25.00 10.73
N ASP A 76 20.50 -24.59 11.01
CA ASP A 76 20.16 -23.60 12.05
C ASP A 76 21.00 -22.31 11.97
N SER A 77 21.29 -21.87 10.74
CA SER A 77 22.21 -20.76 10.47
C SER A 77 21.47 -19.59 9.82
N LEU A 78 21.93 -18.38 10.11
CA LEU A 78 21.38 -17.13 9.56
C LEU A 78 22.45 -16.42 8.75
N LEU A 79 22.28 -16.39 7.43
CA LEU A 79 23.21 -15.73 6.52
C LEU A 79 22.50 -14.60 5.79
N VAL A 80 22.91 -13.38 6.10
CA VAL A 80 22.33 -12.15 5.58
C VAL A 80 23.41 -11.30 4.92
N SER A 81 23.15 -10.86 3.70
CA SER A 81 24.05 -9.94 2.98
C SER A 81 23.33 -8.66 2.54
N ALA A 82 23.90 -7.52 2.92
CA ALA A 82 23.47 -6.18 2.52
C ALA A 82 24.55 -5.45 1.69
N GLY A 83 25.68 -6.10 1.43
CA GLY A 83 26.82 -5.56 0.69
C GLY A 83 27.58 -6.66 -0.06
N SER A 84 28.35 -6.31 -1.09
CA SER A 84 29.16 -7.28 -1.84
C SER A 84 30.23 -7.92 -0.95
N THR A 85 30.37 -9.24 -1.03
CA THR A 85 31.36 -10.01 -0.25
C THR A 85 32.57 -10.35 -1.13
N PRO A 86 33.81 -10.07 -0.71
CA PRO A 86 35.00 -10.39 -1.48
C PRO A 86 35.29 -11.90 -1.46
N LEU A 87 35.21 -12.55 -2.63
CA LEU A 87 35.45 -13.99 -2.77
C LEU A 87 36.87 -14.28 -3.31
N VAL A 88 37.88 -13.86 -2.54
CA VAL A 88 39.29 -13.78 -2.99
C VAL A 88 39.90 -15.11 -3.46
N TYR A 89 39.43 -16.25 -2.93
CA TYR A 89 40.01 -17.58 -3.24
C TYR A 89 39.35 -18.30 -4.42
N LEU A 90 38.34 -17.72 -5.06
CA LEU A 90 37.74 -18.27 -6.27
C LEU A 90 38.48 -17.73 -7.51
N SER A 91 39.05 -18.63 -8.32
CA SER A 91 39.71 -18.26 -9.57
C SER A 91 38.70 -17.62 -10.53
N GLY A 92 38.86 -16.33 -10.82
CA GLY A 92 38.01 -15.58 -11.75
C GLY A 92 37.11 -14.50 -11.13
N SER A 93 36.97 -14.44 -9.80
CA SER A 93 36.10 -13.45 -9.14
C SER A 93 36.85 -12.62 -8.09
N ARG A 94 37.22 -11.36 -8.38
CA ARG A 94 37.77 -10.43 -7.36
C ARG A 94 36.69 -9.94 -6.38
N SER A 95 35.44 -9.91 -6.81
CA SER A 95 34.27 -9.54 -6.01
C SER A 95 33.02 -10.02 -6.76
N SER A 96 32.15 -10.81 -6.13
CA SER A 96 30.85 -11.13 -6.72
C SER A 96 29.93 -9.94 -6.46
N PRO A 97 29.43 -9.22 -7.50
CA PRO A 97 28.53 -8.10 -7.30
C PRO A 97 27.18 -8.53 -6.68
N TYR A 98 26.90 -9.84 -6.70
CA TYR A 98 25.61 -10.42 -6.33
C TYR A 98 25.44 -10.73 -4.84
N ALA A 99 26.43 -10.39 -4.00
CA ALA A 99 26.38 -10.55 -2.54
C ALA A 99 25.89 -11.95 -2.06
N PRO A 100 26.50 -13.06 -2.54
CA PRO A 100 26.03 -14.39 -2.22
C PRO A 100 26.36 -14.79 -0.79
N VAL A 101 25.45 -15.53 -0.16
CA VAL A 101 25.61 -16.03 1.21
C VAL A 101 26.08 -17.48 1.26
N LEU A 102 25.68 -18.30 0.28
CA LEU A 102 26.18 -19.66 0.10
C LEU A 102 26.64 -19.85 -1.35
N VAL A 103 27.88 -20.28 -1.54
CA VAL A 103 28.49 -20.47 -2.86
C VAL A 103 28.95 -21.91 -3.02
N LEU A 104 28.48 -22.57 -4.07
CA LEU A 104 28.92 -23.90 -4.51
C LEU A 104 29.72 -23.72 -5.79
N SER A 105 31.05 -23.76 -5.72
CA SER A 105 31.91 -23.45 -6.86
C SER A 105 32.66 -24.69 -7.35
N GLY A 106 32.44 -25.12 -8.59
CA GLY A 106 33.14 -26.27 -9.19
C GLY A 106 33.11 -27.53 -8.31
N LEU A 107 31.97 -27.75 -7.65
CA LEU A 107 31.80 -28.77 -6.63
C LEU A 107 31.52 -30.13 -7.27
N ARG A 108 32.24 -31.17 -6.83
CA ARG A 108 32.02 -32.55 -7.25
C ARG A 108 31.79 -33.45 -6.03
N LEU A 109 30.59 -34.03 -5.95
CA LEU A 109 30.15 -34.91 -4.86
C LEU A 109 29.93 -36.33 -5.41
N VAL A 110 30.87 -37.24 -5.10
CA VAL A 110 30.78 -38.65 -5.51
C VAL A 110 30.36 -39.47 -4.31
N ARG A 111 29.18 -40.08 -4.31
CA ARG A 111 28.60 -40.81 -3.16
C ARG A 111 28.65 -39.98 -1.86
N SER A 112 28.48 -38.67 -2.00
CA SER A 112 28.58 -37.70 -0.92
C SER A 112 27.33 -36.82 -0.90
N VAL A 113 26.96 -36.32 0.28
CA VAL A 113 25.74 -35.53 0.47
C VAL A 113 26.05 -34.13 0.99
N LEU A 114 25.30 -33.14 0.52
CA LEU A 114 25.22 -31.79 1.08
C LEU A 114 23.78 -31.54 1.54
N VAL A 115 23.57 -31.31 2.83
CA VAL A 115 22.24 -31.05 3.39
C VAL A 115 22.25 -29.68 4.08
N VAL A 116 21.44 -28.76 3.58
CA VAL A 116 21.20 -27.45 4.19
C VAL A 116 19.79 -27.47 4.77
N SER A 117 19.67 -27.38 6.09
CA SER A 117 18.37 -27.58 6.79
C SER A 117 18.09 -26.47 7.81
N GLY A 118 16.95 -25.80 7.72
CA GLY A 118 16.58 -24.76 8.70
C GLY A 118 17.46 -23.50 8.63
N VAL A 119 17.99 -23.20 7.44
CA VAL A 119 18.90 -22.06 7.22
C VAL A 119 18.15 -20.90 6.57
N SER A 120 18.37 -19.68 7.07
CA SER A 120 17.87 -18.45 6.47
C SER A 120 18.95 -17.80 5.61
N LEU A 121 18.70 -17.70 4.30
CA LEU A 121 19.60 -17.17 3.29
C LEU A 121 18.96 -15.91 2.70
N VAL A 122 19.46 -14.72 3.04
CA VAL A 122 18.83 -13.45 2.66
C VAL A 122 19.84 -12.47 2.08
N THR A 123 19.49 -11.83 0.97
CA THR A 123 20.23 -10.73 0.36
C THR A 123 19.30 -9.55 0.12
N VAL A 124 19.73 -8.34 0.52
CA VAL A 124 18.91 -7.10 0.48
C VAL A 124 19.34 -6.19 -0.68
N MET A 125 20.22 -6.67 -1.56
CA MET A 125 20.74 -5.91 -2.69
C MET A 125 19.98 -6.19 -3.98
N THR A 126 19.86 -5.19 -4.84
CA THR A 126 19.46 -5.38 -6.24
C THR A 126 20.48 -6.27 -6.95
N GLY A 127 20.01 -7.30 -7.64
CA GLY A 127 20.82 -8.36 -8.25
C GLY A 127 21.27 -9.43 -7.25
N GLY A 128 20.82 -9.37 -5.99
CA GLY A 128 21.25 -10.27 -4.94
C GLY A 128 20.87 -11.73 -5.21
N ARG A 129 21.84 -12.65 -5.14
CA ARG A 129 21.65 -14.10 -5.35
C ARG A 129 21.98 -14.83 -4.06
N THR A 130 21.00 -15.45 -3.40
CA THR A 130 21.23 -16.07 -2.07
C THR A 130 22.15 -17.28 -2.15
N VAL A 131 21.82 -18.24 -3.01
CA VAL A 131 22.69 -19.39 -3.33
C VAL A 131 23.23 -19.24 -4.73
N VAL A 132 24.53 -19.34 -4.90
CA VAL A 132 25.18 -19.29 -6.21
C VAL A 132 25.90 -20.60 -6.48
N VAL A 133 25.58 -21.24 -7.61
CA VAL A 133 26.32 -22.39 -8.13
C VAL A 133 27.16 -21.92 -9.30
N ASP A 134 28.47 -21.85 -9.09
CA ASP A 134 29.43 -21.27 -10.03
C ASP A 134 30.51 -22.27 -10.46
N GLY A 135 31.35 -21.87 -11.42
CA GLY A 135 32.35 -22.72 -12.06
C GLY A 135 31.80 -23.42 -13.30
N ALA A 136 32.54 -24.42 -13.79
CA ALA A 136 32.18 -25.10 -15.04
C ALA A 136 30.97 -26.04 -14.86
N VAL A 137 31.00 -26.87 -13.82
CA VAL A 137 29.99 -27.91 -13.56
C VAL A 137 29.82 -28.11 -12.05
N LEU A 138 28.57 -28.30 -11.62
CA LEU A 138 28.22 -28.95 -10.35
C LEU A 138 27.89 -30.42 -10.66
N GLU A 139 28.74 -31.34 -10.21
CA GLU A 139 28.64 -32.77 -10.56
C GLU A 139 28.27 -33.60 -9.32
N LEU A 140 27.11 -34.26 -9.40
CA LEU A 140 26.59 -35.16 -8.37
C LEU A 140 26.59 -36.58 -8.95
N VAL A 141 27.36 -37.49 -8.34
CA VAL A 141 27.50 -38.88 -8.82
C VAL A 141 27.13 -39.82 -7.68
N GLY A 142 25.95 -40.44 -7.73
CA GLY A 142 25.46 -41.32 -6.65
C GLY A 142 25.36 -40.66 -5.27
N GLY A 143 25.31 -39.33 -5.23
CA GLY A 143 25.22 -38.50 -4.03
C GLY A 143 24.11 -37.47 -4.16
N GLY A 144 24.04 -36.47 -3.28
CA GLY A 144 22.95 -35.49 -3.40
C GLY A 144 23.12 -34.17 -2.68
N VAL A 145 22.30 -33.21 -3.09
CA VAL A 145 22.18 -31.89 -2.47
C VAL A 145 20.73 -31.70 -2.05
N ALA A 146 20.50 -31.36 -0.78
CA ALA A 146 19.17 -31.11 -0.23
C ALA A 146 19.11 -29.73 0.45
N LEU A 147 18.15 -28.91 0.06
CA LEU A 147 17.81 -27.64 0.71
C LEU A 147 16.43 -27.78 1.36
N ASP A 148 16.43 -28.06 2.66
CA ASP A 148 15.24 -28.41 3.44
C ASP A 148 14.88 -27.29 4.43
N ALA A 149 13.60 -26.91 4.49
CA ALA A 149 13.13 -25.88 5.43
C ALA A 149 13.98 -24.59 5.39
N THR A 150 14.52 -24.26 4.21
CA THR A 150 15.34 -23.06 4.02
C THR A 150 14.48 -21.84 3.74
N VAL A 151 14.91 -20.66 4.17
CA VAL A 151 14.23 -19.40 3.86
C VAL A 151 15.09 -18.63 2.87
N PHE A 152 14.60 -18.41 1.66
CA PHE A 152 15.28 -17.62 0.63
C PHE A 152 14.68 -16.22 0.56
N GLY A 153 15.53 -15.19 0.60
CA GLY A 153 15.14 -13.81 0.39
C GLY A 153 16.11 -13.08 -0.53
N GLY A 154 15.67 -12.49 -1.64
CA GLY A 154 16.57 -11.78 -2.56
C GLY A 154 16.01 -11.54 -3.95
N GLU A 155 16.87 -11.24 -4.92
CA GLU A 155 16.44 -11.23 -6.32
C GLU A 155 16.38 -12.66 -6.87
N TYR A 156 17.33 -13.53 -6.53
CA TYR A 156 17.33 -14.94 -6.90
C TYR A 156 17.51 -15.84 -5.67
N ALA A 157 16.61 -16.81 -5.48
CA ALA A 157 16.70 -17.80 -4.40
C ALA A 157 17.87 -18.79 -4.62
N LEU A 158 18.04 -19.26 -5.84
CA LEU A 158 19.23 -20.00 -6.25
C LEU A 158 19.53 -19.65 -7.71
N TYR A 159 20.80 -19.34 -7.99
CA TYR A 159 21.25 -19.06 -9.34
C TYR A 159 22.43 -19.98 -9.68
N ALA A 160 22.23 -20.88 -10.63
CA ALA A 160 23.28 -21.73 -11.16
C ALA A 160 23.78 -21.20 -12.51
N SER A 161 24.95 -20.57 -12.49
CA SER A 161 25.71 -20.22 -13.70
C SER A 161 26.47 -21.43 -14.26
N ALA A 162 26.82 -22.39 -13.40
CA ALA A 162 27.41 -23.65 -13.80
C ALA A 162 26.36 -24.62 -14.36
N ARG A 163 26.78 -25.54 -15.23
CA ARG A 163 25.95 -26.67 -15.67
C ARG A 163 25.75 -27.64 -14.50
N VAL A 164 24.53 -28.10 -14.26
CA VAL A 164 24.24 -29.05 -13.17
C VAL A 164 24.04 -30.46 -13.72
N VAL A 165 24.83 -31.41 -13.24
CA VAL A 165 24.83 -32.81 -13.72
C VAL A 165 24.60 -33.75 -12.54
N ALA A 166 23.56 -34.56 -12.62
CA ALA A 166 23.21 -35.60 -11.65
C ALA A 166 23.24 -36.97 -12.35
N SER A 167 24.11 -37.88 -11.90
CA SER A 167 24.31 -39.20 -12.48
C SER A 167 24.35 -40.31 -11.42
N GLU A 168 24.19 -41.56 -11.87
CA GLU A 168 24.35 -42.77 -11.04
C GLU A 168 23.45 -42.80 -9.80
N GLY A 169 22.20 -42.35 -9.92
CA GLY A 169 21.30 -42.29 -8.77
C GLY A 169 21.52 -41.08 -7.88
N ALA A 170 21.91 -39.94 -8.44
CA ALA A 170 22.05 -38.71 -7.67
C ALA A 170 20.72 -37.98 -7.42
N VAL A 171 20.69 -37.11 -6.42
CA VAL A 171 19.48 -36.34 -6.03
C VAL A 171 19.79 -34.87 -5.82
N LEU A 172 19.00 -33.99 -6.44
CA LEU A 172 18.92 -32.58 -6.10
C LEU A 172 17.51 -32.28 -5.57
N ARG A 173 17.40 -31.91 -4.29
CA ARG A 173 16.10 -31.70 -3.63
C ARG A 173 15.99 -30.32 -2.99
N VAL A 174 14.84 -29.67 -3.17
CA VAL A 174 14.43 -28.46 -2.44
C VAL A 174 13.04 -28.68 -1.86
N SER A 175 12.95 -28.81 -0.54
CA SER A 175 11.74 -29.29 0.13
C SER A 175 11.33 -28.41 1.31
N GLY A 176 10.05 -28.11 1.45
CA GLY A 176 9.52 -27.43 2.65
C GLY A 176 10.08 -26.02 2.88
N SER A 177 10.67 -25.40 1.86
CA SER A 177 11.37 -24.11 1.96
C SER A 177 10.42 -22.94 1.72
N GLN A 178 10.75 -21.79 2.30
CA GLN A 178 10.05 -20.53 2.08
C GLN A 178 10.81 -19.67 1.06
N VAL A 179 10.16 -19.24 -0.02
CA VAL A 179 10.79 -18.50 -1.12
C VAL A 179 10.16 -17.12 -1.24
N TYR A 180 10.90 -16.08 -0.88
CA TYR A 180 10.52 -14.67 -1.03
C TYR A 180 11.55 -13.95 -1.90
N ALA A 181 11.49 -14.18 -3.21
CA ALA A 181 12.49 -13.67 -4.14
C ALA A 181 11.87 -13.13 -5.43
N ALA A 182 12.64 -12.36 -6.21
CA ALA A 182 12.17 -11.99 -7.54
C ALA A 182 12.12 -13.20 -8.49
N HIS A 183 13.05 -14.14 -8.37
CA HIS A 183 13.13 -15.39 -9.12
C HIS A 183 13.46 -16.56 -8.18
N GLY A 184 12.92 -17.74 -8.46
CA GLY A 184 13.15 -18.96 -7.67
C GLY A 184 14.52 -19.60 -7.93
N LEU A 185 14.50 -20.89 -8.24
CA LEU A 185 15.67 -21.72 -8.55
C LEU A 185 15.95 -21.66 -10.06
N VAL A 186 16.97 -20.91 -10.46
CA VAL A 186 17.32 -20.67 -11.86
C VAL A 186 18.55 -21.48 -12.25
N PHE A 187 18.39 -22.40 -13.18
CA PHE A 187 19.46 -23.17 -13.82
C PHE A 187 19.72 -22.56 -15.20
N ASP A 188 20.70 -21.65 -15.27
CA ASP A 188 20.92 -20.81 -16.43
C ASP A 188 21.62 -21.56 -17.56
N ASN A 189 22.65 -22.35 -17.22
CA ASN A 189 23.51 -23.09 -18.14
C ASN A 189 23.13 -24.59 -18.27
N GLY A 190 21.85 -24.88 -17.99
CA GLY A 190 21.23 -26.20 -18.17
C GLY A 190 21.42 -27.23 -17.06
N VAL A 191 20.61 -28.29 -17.15
CA VAL A 191 20.54 -29.41 -16.21
C VAL A 191 20.51 -30.75 -16.95
N MET A 192 21.25 -31.73 -16.44
CA MET A 192 21.25 -33.11 -16.94
C MET A 192 21.08 -34.10 -15.78
N ALA A 193 20.08 -34.97 -15.86
CA ALA A 193 19.86 -36.06 -14.92
C ALA A 193 19.89 -37.40 -15.66
N ASN A 194 20.69 -38.35 -15.17
CA ASN A 194 20.78 -39.71 -15.69
C ASN A 194 20.54 -40.73 -14.57
N ALA A 195 19.45 -41.50 -14.67
CA ALA A 195 18.96 -42.36 -13.60
C ALA A 195 18.90 -41.65 -12.23
N SER A 196 18.56 -40.36 -12.22
CA SER A 196 18.70 -39.46 -11.08
C SER A 196 17.43 -38.63 -10.86
N ALA A 197 17.31 -37.96 -9.72
CA ALA A 197 16.09 -37.21 -9.37
C ALA A 197 16.37 -35.72 -9.07
N VAL A 198 15.51 -34.85 -9.61
CA VAL A 198 15.43 -33.43 -9.26
C VAL A 198 14.04 -33.18 -8.67
N VAL A 199 13.97 -32.83 -7.39
CA VAL A 199 12.73 -32.80 -6.61
C VAL A 199 12.54 -31.42 -5.97
N VAL A 200 11.46 -30.73 -6.32
CA VAL A 200 11.06 -29.42 -5.76
C VAL A 200 9.67 -29.57 -5.17
N ASN A 201 9.58 -29.72 -3.85
CA ASN A 201 8.32 -30.10 -3.21
C ASN A 201 7.96 -29.29 -1.96
N ASP A 202 6.65 -29.10 -1.76
CA ASP A 202 6.09 -28.57 -0.51
C ASP A 202 6.65 -27.19 -0.11
N ASN A 203 7.11 -26.39 -1.09
CA ASN A 203 7.64 -25.04 -0.86
C ASN A 203 6.52 -23.99 -0.89
N ALA A 204 6.67 -22.91 -0.12
CA ALA A 204 5.67 -21.83 -0.03
C ALA A 204 6.31 -20.44 -0.14
N GLY A 205 5.54 -19.41 -0.50
CA GLY A 205 6.05 -18.04 -0.56
C GLY A 205 5.51 -17.23 -1.74
N ALA A 206 6.26 -16.21 -2.15
CA ALA A 206 5.87 -15.27 -3.19
C ALA A 206 7.06 -14.93 -4.10
N LEU A 207 6.79 -14.91 -5.39
CA LEU A 207 7.72 -14.46 -6.42
C LEU A 207 7.19 -13.18 -7.06
N THR A 208 8.06 -12.18 -7.26
CA THR A 208 7.66 -10.95 -7.98
C THR A 208 7.83 -11.09 -9.50
N ASP A 209 8.67 -12.02 -9.97
CA ASP A 209 8.92 -12.32 -11.38
C ASP A 209 9.29 -13.82 -11.59
N GLY A 210 9.50 -14.26 -12.83
CA GLY A 210 9.98 -15.61 -13.16
C GLY A 210 9.09 -16.76 -12.67
N ALA A 211 9.72 -17.87 -12.26
CA ALA A 211 9.07 -19.07 -11.74
C ALA A 211 9.84 -19.70 -10.58
N LEU A 212 9.20 -20.60 -9.82
CA LEU A 212 9.84 -21.34 -8.72
C LEU A 212 11.02 -22.18 -9.21
N LEU A 213 10.86 -22.90 -10.33
CA LEU A 213 11.94 -23.63 -10.99
C LEU A 213 12.06 -23.17 -12.44
N VAL A 214 13.22 -22.65 -12.82
CA VAL A 214 13.52 -22.16 -14.17
C VAL A 214 14.68 -22.95 -14.75
N LEU A 215 14.44 -23.70 -15.81
CA LEU A 215 15.45 -24.44 -16.55
C LEU A 215 15.69 -23.74 -17.89
N ARG A 216 16.88 -23.16 -18.08
CA ARG A 216 17.28 -22.49 -19.31
C ARG A 216 18.26 -23.36 -20.11
N GLU A 217 18.44 -22.96 -21.35
CA GLU A 217 19.35 -23.57 -22.34
C GLU A 217 19.11 -25.04 -22.69
N THR A 218 19.44 -25.97 -21.79
CA THR A 218 19.33 -27.42 -21.98
C THR A 218 18.76 -28.08 -20.73
N ALA A 219 17.74 -28.91 -20.88
CA ALA A 219 17.16 -29.69 -19.79
C ALA A 219 16.97 -31.13 -20.26
N SER A 220 17.80 -32.05 -19.79
CA SER A 220 17.82 -33.45 -20.26
C SER A 220 17.70 -34.43 -19.10
N PHE A 221 16.69 -35.30 -19.18
CA PHE A 221 16.40 -36.32 -18.17
C PHE A 221 16.33 -37.66 -18.87
N VAL A 222 17.25 -38.57 -18.51
CA VAL A 222 17.43 -39.85 -19.21
C VAL A 222 17.45 -41.04 -18.25
N SER A 223 17.23 -42.24 -18.77
CA SER A 223 17.41 -43.52 -18.05
C SER A 223 16.56 -43.66 -16.77
N GLY A 224 15.29 -43.28 -16.80
CA GLY A 224 14.43 -43.39 -15.61
C GLY A 224 14.59 -42.24 -14.62
N SER A 225 15.09 -41.09 -15.07
CA SER A 225 15.21 -39.90 -14.23
C SER A 225 13.84 -39.32 -13.85
N TRP A 226 13.80 -38.57 -12.75
CA TRP A 226 12.56 -37.99 -12.23
C TRP A 226 12.70 -36.50 -11.96
N LEU A 227 11.92 -35.69 -12.67
CA LEU A 227 11.73 -34.28 -12.36
C LEU A 227 10.38 -34.14 -11.64
N SER A 228 10.40 -33.81 -10.36
CA SER A 228 9.20 -33.72 -9.53
C SER A 228 9.00 -32.31 -9.01
N VAL A 229 7.90 -31.67 -9.42
CA VAL A 229 7.47 -30.36 -8.91
C VAL A 229 6.10 -30.57 -8.28
N ARG A 230 6.04 -30.73 -6.96
CA ARG A 230 4.81 -31.18 -6.28
C ARG A 230 4.51 -30.46 -4.96
N GLY A 231 3.23 -30.20 -4.67
CA GLY A 231 2.82 -29.66 -3.37
C GLY A 231 3.24 -28.21 -3.11
N ASN A 232 3.75 -27.48 -4.10
CA ASN A 232 4.25 -26.12 -3.92
C ASN A 232 3.09 -25.10 -3.92
N SER A 233 3.15 -24.09 -3.05
CA SER A 233 2.16 -23.02 -2.93
C SER A 233 2.86 -21.65 -3.04
N ILE A 234 3.08 -21.20 -4.28
CA ILE A 234 3.82 -19.97 -4.60
C ILE A 234 2.89 -18.95 -5.23
N SER A 235 2.93 -17.71 -4.75
CA SER A 235 2.34 -16.59 -5.48
C SER A 235 3.24 -16.24 -6.66
N GLY A 236 3.00 -16.87 -7.82
CA GLY A 236 3.75 -16.70 -9.06
C GLY A 236 3.68 -17.96 -9.95
N ARG A 237 4.50 -18.01 -10.99
CA ARG A 237 4.66 -19.21 -11.85
C ARG A 237 5.48 -20.27 -11.12
N LEU A 238 5.24 -21.55 -11.41
CA LEU A 238 5.87 -22.67 -10.71
C LEU A 238 7.00 -23.32 -11.52
N LEU A 239 6.82 -23.51 -12.82
CA LEU A 239 7.78 -24.21 -13.67
C LEU A 239 8.00 -23.46 -14.98
N SER A 240 9.25 -23.18 -15.31
CA SER A 240 9.65 -22.58 -16.58
C SER A 240 10.67 -23.45 -17.27
N LEU A 241 10.36 -23.89 -18.48
CA LEU A 241 11.20 -24.77 -19.30
C LEU A 241 11.68 -24.02 -20.56
N PRO A 242 12.68 -24.55 -21.28
CA PRO A 242 13.13 -23.95 -22.53
C PRO A 242 11.95 -23.83 -23.55
N PRO A 243 11.79 -22.66 -24.19
CA PRO A 243 10.78 -22.48 -25.22
C PRO A 243 11.21 -23.09 -26.56
N TYR A 244 10.23 -23.44 -27.39
CA TYR A 244 10.43 -23.96 -28.74
C TYR A 244 11.35 -23.04 -29.58
N PRO A 245 12.28 -23.57 -30.41
CA PRO A 245 12.45 -24.97 -30.80
C PRO A 245 13.22 -25.83 -29.79
N ARG A 246 13.70 -25.26 -28.68
CA ARG A 246 14.28 -26.05 -27.59
C ARG A 246 13.16 -26.63 -26.72
N SER A 247 13.46 -27.69 -25.99
CA SER A 247 12.50 -28.38 -25.15
C SER A 247 13.21 -28.99 -23.94
N ALA A 248 12.45 -29.34 -22.91
CA ALA A 248 12.94 -30.26 -21.88
C ALA A 248 12.80 -31.69 -22.39
N GLU A 249 13.93 -32.37 -22.61
CA GLU A 249 14.00 -33.72 -23.15
C GLU A 249 13.88 -34.75 -22.03
N LEU A 250 12.81 -35.55 -22.05
CA LEU A 250 12.57 -36.64 -21.12
C LEU A 250 12.58 -37.97 -21.85
N VAL A 251 13.73 -38.66 -21.83
CA VAL A 251 13.91 -39.99 -22.43
C VAL A 251 13.73 -41.06 -21.36
N GLN A 252 12.68 -41.89 -21.49
CA GLN A 252 12.32 -42.92 -20.50
C GLN A 252 12.24 -42.37 -19.06
N SER A 253 11.86 -41.10 -18.91
CA SER A 253 11.91 -40.34 -17.66
C SER A 253 10.54 -39.73 -17.35
N THR A 254 10.33 -39.35 -16.09
CA THR A 254 9.04 -38.86 -15.60
C THR A 254 9.14 -37.40 -15.19
N LEU A 255 8.20 -36.58 -15.65
CA LEU A 255 7.94 -35.22 -15.13
C LEU A 255 6.62 -35.28 -14.36
N THR A 256 6.66 -34.92 -13.08
CA THR A 256 5.48 -34.84 -12.22
C THR A 256 5.21 -33.38 -11.88
N PHE A 257 4.01 -32.89 -12.23
CA PHE A 257 3.54 -31.55 -11.89
C PHE A 257 2.19 -31.66 -11.16
N HIS A 258 2.22 -31.84 -9.84
CA HIS A 258 1.06 -32.28 -9.07
C HIS A 258 0.82 -31.50 -7.78
N LYS A 259 -0.44 -31.18 -7.46
CA LYS A 259 -0.84 -30.51 -6.21
C LYS A 259 -0.14 -29.16 -6.00
N ASN A 260 0.11 -28.41 -7.07
CA ASN A 260 0.75 -27.09 -6.97
C ASN A 260 -0.29 -25.96 -7.05
N ALA A 261 -0.11 -24.93 -6.24
CA ALA A 261 -0.87 -23.70 -6.26
C ALA A 261 0.04 -22.54 -6.73
N GLY A 262 -0.38 -21.88 -7.82
CA GLY A 262 0.30 -20.75 -8.45
C GLY A 262 -0.62 -19.55 -8.60
N SER A 263 -0.05 -18.41 -9.00
CA SER A 263 -0.82 -17.21 -9.38
C SER A 263 -0.22 -16.56 -10.63
N GLY A 264 -1.00 -15.70 -11.28
CA GLY A 264 -0.62 -15.04 -12.54
C GLY A 264 -1.33 -15.61 -13.77
N PRO A 265 -0.80 -15.42 -14.98
CA PRO A 265 -1.46 -15.83 -16.22
C PRO A 265 -1.33 -17.34 -16.51
N ALA A 266 -0.28 -17.99 -16.01
CA ALA A 266 0.01 -19.40 -16.26
C ALA A 266 0.83 -19.98 -15.10
N VAL A 267 0.67 -21.27 -14.83
CA VAL A 267 1.46 -22.00 -13.81
C VAL A 267 2.77 -22.54 -14.38
N MET A 268 2.82 -22.73 -15.70
CA MET A 268 3.95 -23.30 -16.43
C MET A 268 4.20 -22.55 -17.74
N ASP A 269 5.44 -22.47 -18.19
CA ASP A 269 5.79 -22.10 -19.56
C ASP A 269 6.95 -22.94 -20.11
N GLY A 270 7.19 -22.84 -21.42
CA GLY A 270 8.15 -23.68 -22.14
C GLY A 270 7.54 -24.94 -22.75
N THR A 271 8.38 -25.81 -23.30
CA THR A 271 7.92 -27.04 -23.98
C THR A 271 8.60 -28.31 -23.45
N VAL A 272 7.84 -29.40 -23.40
CA VAL A 272 8.32 -30.72 -22.98
C VAL A 272 8.37 -31.65 -24.19
N GLU A 273 9.53 -32.24 -24.43
CA GLU A 273 9.70 -33.28 -25.43
C GLU A 273 9.94 -34.62 -24.75
N LEU A 274 9.00 -35.53 -24.96
CA LEU A 274 9.10 -36.87 -24.43
C LEU A 274 9.83 -37.74 -25.49
N GLY A 275 10.86 -38.52 -25.14
CA GLY A 275 11.66 -39.40 -26.02
C GLY A 275 11.24 -40.89 -25.97
N SER A 276 11.34 -41.68 -27.05
CA SER A 276 10.48 -42.87 -27.38
C SER A 276 10.39 -43.98 -26.32
N ALA A 277 9.15 -44.46 -26.08
CA ALA A 277 8.67 -45.48 -25.11
C ALA A 277 8.90 -45.20 -23.60
N GLY A 278 7.86 -45.37 -22.76
CA GLY A 278 7.93 -45.27 -21.29
C GLY A 278 7.72 -43.87 -20.66
N ARG A 279 7.40 -42.87 -21.48
CA ARG A 279 7.25 -41.44 -21.16
C ARG A 279 6.09 -41.13 -20.23
N LYS A 280 6.29 -40.32 -19.18
CA LYS A 280 5.18 -39.85 -18.33
C LYS A 280 5.33 -38.38 -17.97
N PHE A 281 4.51 -37.52 -18.57
CA PHE A 281 4.25 -36.18 -18.05
C PHE A 281 2.95 -36.23 -17.24
N VAL A 282 3.06 -36.37 -15.93
CA VAL A 282 1.94 -36.56 -15.01
C VAL A 282 1.52 -35.23 -14.41
N VAL A 283 0.24 -34.88 -14.53
CA VAL A 283 -0.29 -33.59 -14.10
C VAL A 283 -1.58 -33.77 -13.29
N GLY A 284 -1.76 -33.04 -12.19
CA GLY A 284 -2.99 -33.12 -11.41
C GLY A 284 -3.09 -32.08 -10.30
N CYS A 285 -4.32 -31.79 -9.86
CA CYS A 285 -4.59 -30.98 -8.65
C CYS A 285 -3.95 -29.59 -8.63
N LEU A 286 -3.98 -28.91 -9.77
CA LEU A 286 -3.40 -27.58 -9.88
C LEU A 286 -4.40 -26.52 -9.45
N THR A 287 -3.90 -25.48 -8.79
CA THR A 287 -4.67 -24.28 -8.43
C THR A 287 -4.01 -23.07 -9.06
N LEU A 288 -4.78 -22.24 -9.76
CA LEU A 288 -4.32 -20.98 -10.36
C LEU A 288 -5.21 -19.84 -9.88
N ASN A 289 -4.62 -18.79 -9.31
CA ASN A 289 -5.34 -17.63 -8.77
C ASN A 289 -6.45 -18.00 -7.76
N GLY A 290 -6.18 -19.03 -6.93
CA GLY A 290 -7.13 -19.55 -5.95
C GLY A 290 -8.20 -20.49 -6.51
N GLN A 291 -8.27 -20.71 -7.83
CA GLN A 291 -9.23 -21.60 -8.48
C GLN A 291 -8.59 -22.95 -8.87
N ALA A 292 -9.25 -24.05 -8.53
CA ALA A 292 -8.81 -25.39 -8.93
C ALA A 292 -9.00 -25.59 -10.44
N LEU A 293 -7.93 -25.97 -11.15
CA LEU A 293 -7.94 -26.20 -12.59
C LEU A 293 -8.45 -27.60 -12.92
N GLN A 294 -9.45 -27.67 -13.81
CA GLN A 294 -9.85 -28.91 -14.45
C GLN A 294 -8.88 -29.28 -15.58
N PRO A 295 -8.74 -30.57 -15.95
CA PRO A 295 -7.85 -31.01 -17.03
C PRO A 295 -8.04 -30.30 -18.37
N ILE A 296 -9.26 -29.85 -18.69
CA ILE A 296 -9.57 -29.09 -19.91
C ILE A 296 -8.85 -27.73 -19.96
N ASN A 297 -8.50 -27.16 -18.80
CA ASN A 297 -7.88 -25.84 -18.65
C ASN A 297 -6.36 -25.92 -18.46
N TYR A 298 -5.74 -27.10 -18.57
CA TYR A 298 -4.28 -27.23 -18.44
C TYR A 298 -3.54 -26.48 -19.55
N ARG A 299 -4.07 -26.52 -20.78
CA ARG A 299 -3.49 -25.79 -21.92
C ARG A 299 -3.52 -24.28 -21.71
N SER A 300 -4.63 -23.74 -21.18
CA SER A 300 -4.72 -22.30 -20.85
C SER A 300 -3.80 -21.89 -19.70
N ALA A 301 -3.42 -22.83 -18.84
CA ALA A 301 -2.47 -22.59 -17.75
C ALA A 301 -0.99 -22.77 -18.18
N GLY A 302 -0.73 -22.86 -19.49
CA GLY A 302 0.61 -22.94 -20.10
C GLY A 302 1.21 -24.34 -20.15
N ILE A 303 0.44 -25.38 -19.82
CA ILE A 303 0.91 -26.78 -19.88
C ILE A 303 0.71 -27.30 -21.31
N ILE A 304 1.80 -27.33 -22.07
CA ILE A 304 1.81 -27.72 -23.48
C ILE A 304 2.50 -29.08 -23.64
N GLY A 305 1.78 -30.06 -24.17
CA GLY A 305 2.31 -31.40 -24.45
C GLY A 305 1.28 -32.51 -24.25
N LYS A 306 1.71 -33.77 -24.43
CA LYS A 306 0.89 -34.95 -24.10
C LYS A 306 0.99 -35.21 -22.60
N VAL A 307 -0.05 -34.85 -21.86
CA VAL A 307 -0.14 -35.02 -20.40
C VAL A 307 -0.97 -36.25 -20.02
N ARG A 308 -0.59 -36.91 -18.92
CA ARG A 308 -1.39 -37.93 -18.23
C ARG A 308 -2.03 -37.29 -16.99
N PRO A 309 -3.33 -36.94 -17.03
CA PRO A 309 -4.00 -36.34 -15.88
C PRO A 309 -4.18 -37.38 -14.76
N VAL A 310 -3.93 -36.99 -13.51
CA VAL A 310 -4.17 -37.79 -12.31
C VAL A 310 -5.11 -37.03 -11.37
N ALA A 311 -6.13 -37.72 -10.86
CA ALA A 311 -7.12 -37.15 -9.95
C ALA A 311 -6.57 -37.07 -8.51
N CYS A 312 -7.00 -36.08 -7.75
CA CYS A 312 -6.44 -35.76 -6.43
C CYS A 312 -6.63 -36.81 -5.35
N SER A 313 -7.66 -37.63 -5.48
CA SER A 313 -7.99 -38.70 -4.55
C SER A 313 -7.36 -40.05 -4.91
N VAL A 314 -6.64 -40.13 -6.03
CA VAL A 314 -6.08 -41.38 -6.54
C VAL A 314 -4.61 -41.47 -6.17
N CYS A 315 -4.22 -42.56 -5.50
CA CYS A 315 -2.82 -42.87 -5.28
C CYS A 315 -2.19 -43.29 -6.61
N ASP A 316 -1.14 -42.58 -7.03
CA ASP A 316 -0.39 -42.91 -8.24
C ASP A 316 1.12 -42.94 -7.93
N ALA A 317 1.77 -44.05 -8.27
CA ALA A 317 3.18 -44.26 -7.94
C ALA A 317 4.10 -43.28 -8.69
N ASP A 318 3.72 -42.85 -9.90
CA ASP A 318 4.51 -41.88 -10.68
C ASP A 318 4.38 -40.45 -10.13
N VAL A 319 3.37 -40.20 -9.27
CA VAL A 319 3.21 -38.92 -8.58
C VAL A 319 4.02 -38.89 -7.30
N SER A 320 3.94 -39.96 -6.51
CA SER A 320 4.46 -39.97 -5.14
C SER A 320 5.87 -40.55 -5.01
N CYS A 321 6.31 -41.40 -5.94
CA CYS A 321 7.49 -42.23 -5.75
C CYS A 321 8.49 -42.12 -6.91
N PHE A 322 9.78 -42.23 -6.60
CA PHE A 322 10.82 -42.41 -7.60
C PHE A 322 10.76 -43.85 -8.14
N ALA A 323 10.34 -44.01 -9.39
CA ALA A 323 10.01 -45.30 -9.98
C ALA A 323 11.14 -46.34 -9.87
N ALA A 324 12.39 -45.95 -10.13
CA ALA A 324 13.51 -46.87 -10.17
C ALA A 324 13.84 -47.53 -8.82
N ALA A 325 13.47 -46.89 -7.70
CA ALA A 325 13.72 -47.43 -6.35
C ALA A 325 12.41 -47.69 -5.57
N THR A 326 11.29 -47.84 -6.27
CA THR A 326 9.99 -48.17 -5.67
C THR A 326 9.64 -49.63 -5.92
N ARG A 327 9.39 -50.40 -4.85
CA ARG A 327 8.94 -51.80 -4.92
C ARG A 327 7.43 -51.91 -5.07
N ALA A 328 6.69 -51.12 -4.30
CA ALA A 328 5.23 -51.11 -4.29
C ALA A 328 4.71 -49.78 -3.71
N MET A 329 3.43 -49.50 -3.88
CA MET A 329 2.74 -48.40 -3.20
C MET A 329 1.60 -48.96 -2.36
N SER A 330 1.42 -48.43 -1.16
CA SER A 330 0.30 -48.79 -0.28
C SER A 330 -0.99 -48.05 -0.67
N GLU A 331 -2.13 -48.57 -0.21
CA GLU A 331 -3.45 -47.90 -0.34
C GLU A 331 -3.47 -46.50 0.29
N SER A 332 -2.62 -46.23 1.29
CA SER A 332 -2.45 -44.92 1.91
C SER A 332 -1.55 -43.95 1.12
N CYS A 333 -1.33 -44.21 -0.17
CA CYS A 333 -0.41 -43.50 -1.06
C CYS A 333 1.05 -43.39 -0.56
N ARG A 334 1.48 -44.30 0.32
CA ARG A 334 2.89 -44.36 0.79
C ARG A 334 3.71 -45.31 -0.06
N CYS A 335 4.88 -44.86 -0.48
CA CYS A 335 5.84 -45.66 -1.24
C CYS A 335 6.52 -46.70 -0.33
N ARG A 336 6.67 -47.92 -0.84
CA ARG A 336 7.52 -48.96 -0.26
C ARG A 336 8.74 -49.09 -1.15
N CYS A 337 9.91 -48.81 -0.60
CA CYS A 337 11.13 -48.72 -1.38
C CYS A 337 11.72 -50.10 -1.70
N ALA A 338 12.33 -50.19 -2.87
CA ALA A 338 13.24 -51.28 -3.22
C ALA A 338 14.56 -51.09 -2.48
N GLU A 339 15.46 -52.06 -2.61
CA GLU A 339 16.82 -51.91 -2.09
C GLU A 339 17.50 -50.70 -2.77
N GLY A 340 18.15 -49.86 -1.98
CA GLY A 340 18.74 -48.59 -2.44
C GLY A 340 17.79 -47.38 -2.50
N GLY A 341 16.49 -47.55 -2.19
CA GLY A 341 15.53 -46.44 -2.10
C GLY A 341 15.32 -45.96 -0.65
N TYR A 342 15.32 -44.65 -0.45
CA TYR A 342 15.27 -44.03 0.89
C TYR A 342 14.16 -42.97 1.02
N GLY A 343 13.68 -42.78 2.25
CA GLY A 343 12.69 -41.76 2.58
C GLY A 343 11.26 -42.09 2.11
N ARG A 344 10.38 -41.09 2.18
CA ARG A 344 8.94 -41.25 1.84
C ARG A 344 8.70 -41.44 0.34
N ASP A 345 9.62 -40.94 -0.48
CA ASP A 345 9.51 -40.91 -1.94
C ASP A 345 10.40 -41.97 -2.62
N CYS A 346 11.13 -42.77 -1.83
CA CYS A 346 12.09 -43.76 -2.32
C CYS A 346 13.19 -43.19 -3.20
N LEU A 347 13.80 -42.08 -2.79
CA LEU A 347 14.91 -41.45 -3.50
C LEU A 347 16.17 -42.35 -3.47
N PRO A 348 17.03 -42.32 -4.50
CA PRO A 348 18.18 -43.21 -4.61
C PRO A 348 19.33 -42.91 -3.62
N VAL A 349 19.21 -41.83 -2.84
CA VAL A 349 20.24 -41.39 -1.87
C VAL A 349 19.59 -41.18 -0.51
N TYR A 350 20.25 -41.68 0.54
CA TYR A 350 19.86 -41.41 1.91
C TYR A 350 20.15 -39.95 2.28
N LEU A 351 19.09 -39.19 2.55
CA LEU A 351 19.17 -37.80 3.01
C LEU A 351 18.66 -37.75 4.46
N PRO A 352 19.53 -37.91 5.48
CA PRO A 352 19.10 -37.89 6.87
C PRO A 352 18.57 -36.51 7.26
N HIS A 353 17.54 -36.48 8.11
CA HIS A 353 17.27 -35.28 8.91
C HIS A 353 18.49 -35.03 9.79
N VAL A 354 18.92 -33.78 9.96
CA VAL A 354 20.15 -33.46 10.69
C VAL A 354 19.75 -32.76 12.00
N ASP A 355 20.06 -33.38 13.14
CA ASP A 355 19.71 -32.88 14.48
C ASP A 355 20.68 -31.77 14.97
N GLY A 356 21.15 -30.95 14.04
CA GLY A 356 22.20 -29.97 14.24
C GLY A 356 23.55 -30.56 14.63
N CYS A 357 24.40 -29.74 15.27
CA CYS A 357 25.76 -30.11 15.67
C CYS A 357 25.78 -30.99 16.93
N ASN A 358 24.63 -31.16 17.60
CA ASN A 358 24.48 -31.92 18.83
C ASN A 358 24.33 -33.44 18.61
N ARG A 359 24.67 -33.95 17.42
CA ARG A 359 24.72 -35.40 17.21
C ARG A 359 25.80 -36.05 18.05
N THR A 360 25.36 -36.89 18.98
CA THR A 360 26.16 -38.03 19.44
C THR A 360 26.46 -38.91 18.22
N PRO A 361 27.71 -39.34 18.01
CA PRO A 361 28.10 -40.09 16.82
C PRO A 361 27.32 -41.40 16.77
N GLU A 362 26.43 -41.54 15.79
CA GLU A 362 25.87 -42.83 15.43
C GLU A 362 27.00 -43.67 14.82
N LYS A 363 27.13 -44.92 15.26
CA LYS A 363 28.19 -45.88 14.84
C LYS A 363 28.33 -45.90 13.30
N PRO A 364 29.54 -46.03 12.74
CA PRO A 364 29.72 -46.02 11.30
C PRO A 364 28.93 -47.20 10.71
N LEU A 365 28.02 -46.90 9.79
CA LEU A 365 27.33 -47.92 9.01
C LEU A 365 28.38 -48.71 8.24
N LEU A 366 28.45 -50.01 8.57
CA LEU A 366 29.31 -51.00 7.94
C LEU A 366 29.25 -50.90 6.42
N SER A 367 30.44 -50.88 5.84
CA SER A 367 30.76 -51.28 4.47
C SER A 367 29.82 -52.36 3.93
N HIS A 368 29.13 -52.04 2.83
CA HIS A 368 28.56 -53.06 1.96
C HIS A 368 29.71 -53.89 1.35
N THR A 369 29.90 -55.08 1.90
CA THR A 369 30.67 -56.15 1.28
C THR A 369 29.88 -56.64 0.05
N ALA A 370 30.15 -56.05 -1.11
CA ALA A 370 29.75 -56.63 -2.38
C ALA A 370 30.50 -57.97 -2.55
N THR A 371 29.79 -59.07 -2.28
CA THR A 371 30.36 -60.41 -2.47
C THR A 371 30.31 -60.73 -3.96
N LEU A 372 31.46 -60.62 -4.63
CA LEU A 372 31.66 -61.08 -6.01
C LEU A 372 31.34 -62.58 -6.08
N THR A 373 30.24 -62.92 -6.74
CA THR A 373 29.85 -64.30 -7.01
C THR A 373 30.64 -64.80 -8.22
N ALA A 374 31.68 -65.59 -7.96
CA ALA A 374 32.33 -66.42 -8.98
C ALA A 374 31.85 -67.88 -8.81
N THR A 375 30.95 -68.27 -9.71
CA THR A 375 30.73 -69.60 -10.31
C THR A 375 31.36 -70.83 -9.62
N ARG A 376 30.52 -71.67 -8.97
CA ARG A 376 30.42 -73.12 -9.24
C ARG A 376 29.41 -73.84 -8.31
N SER A 377 28.35 -74.34 -8.94
CA SER A 377 27.60 -75.59 -8.70
C SER A 377 27.64 -76.26 -7.33
N LEU A 378 26.47 -76.39 -6.68
CA LEU A 378 25.71 -77.65 -6.49
C LEU A 378 24.50 -77.39 -5.56
N THR A 379 23.30 -77.55 -6.11
CA THR A 379 21.99 -77.72 -5.42
C THR A 379 22.05 -78.97 -4.53
N PRO A 380 21.30 -79.08 -3.39
CA PRO A 380 19.84 -79.18 -3.45
C PRO A 380 19.02 -78.58 -2.27
N THR A 381 17.91 -77.97 -2.65
CA THR A 381 16.54 -77.99 -2.10
C THR A 381 16.29 -78.61 -0.71
N TRP A 382 15.74 -77.82 0.23
CA TRP A 382 14.70 -78.22 1.21
C TRP A 382 13.91 -77.00 1.73
N THR A 383 12.63 -76.91 1.37
CA THR A 383 11.49 -76.32 2.15
C THR A 383 10.95 -77.38 3.14
N PRO A 384 10.08 -77.13 4.16
CA PRO A 384 9.20 -75.96 4.46
C PRO A 384 8.96 -75.59 5.98
N THR A 385 8.23 -74.46 6.19
CA THR A 385 7.24 -74.12 7.26
C THR A 385 7.63 -73.81 8.74
N PRO A 386 6.87 -72.93 9.45
CA PRO A 386 7.33 -72.04 10.54
C PRO A 386 6.78 -72.39 11.94
N PRO A 387 7.17 -71.63 13.00
CA PRO A 387 6.19 -71.31 14.05
C PRO A 387 6.27 -69.89 14.67
N THR A 388 5.07 -69.31 14.84
CA THR A 388 4.53 -68.52 15.99
C THR A 388 5.35 -67.43 16.72
N THR A 389 4.86 -66.19 16.54
CA THR A 389 4.46 -65.20 17.57
C THR A 389 5.17 -65.16 18.93
N SER A 390 5.87 -64.05 19.19
CA SER A 390 5.82 -63.35 20.48
C SER A 390 5.86 -61.83 20.27
N LEU A 391 5.00 -61.14 21.03
CA LEU A 391 4.75 -59.70 21.01
C LEU A 391 5.96 -58.91 21.52
N SER A 392 6.20 -57.73 20.95
CA SER A 392 6.52 -56.50 21.70
C SER A 392 6.37 -55.30 20.78
N ALA A 393 5.35 -54.49 21.07
CA ALA A 393 4.97 -53.28 20.36
C ALA A 393 5.63 -52.06 20.99
N THR A 394 6.15 -51.14 20.16
CA THR A 394 6.19 -49.71 20.48
C THR A 394 5.97 -48.90 19.21
N ARG A 395 4.73 -48.40 19.06
CA ARG A 395 4.33 -47.37 18.11
C ARG A 395 4.83 -46.02 18.62
N TYR A 396 5.49 -45.23 17.76
CA TYR A 396 5.65 -43.79 17.95
C TYR A 396 4.74 -43.06 16.95
N SER A 397 3.70 -42.41 17.48
CA SER A 397 2.86 -41.43 16.80
C SER A 397 3.45 -40.03 17.03
N PRO A 398 3.38 -39.08 16.08
CA PRO A 398 3.81 -37.70 16.30
C PRO A 398 2.69 -36.92 17.01
N THR A 399 3.00 -36.33 18.15
CA THR A 399 2.09 -35.49 18.96
C THR A 399 2.07 -34.05 18.47
N ASN A 400 0.84 -33.53 18.32
CA ASN A 400 0.49 -32.12 18.16
C ASN A 400 1.06 -31.25 19.29
N TYR A 401 1.58 -30.07 18.95
CA TYR A 401 1.85 -28.97 19.89
C TYR A 401 0.89 -27.81 19.59
N GLY A 402 -0.02 -27.54 20.53
CA GLY A 402 -0.69 -26.24 20.70
C GLY A 402 -0.07 -25.51 21.90
N PRO A 403 -0.11 -24.17 21.97
CA PRO A 403 0.55 -23.42 23.03
C PRO A 403 -0.35 -23.28 24.27
N THR A 404 0.23 -23.51 25.45
CA THR A 404 -0.43 -23.33 26.76
C THR A 404 0.05 -22.02 27.39
N GLU A 405 -0.91 -21.22 27.83
CA GLU A 405 -0.76 -20.06 28.72
C GLU A 405 -0.11 -20.42 30.07
N THR A 406 0.53 -19.45 30.74
CA THR A 406 0.63 -19.25 32.22
C THR A 406 1.73 -18.18 32.51
N PRO A 407 1.81 -17.57 33.71
CA PRO A 407 0.97 -16.47 34.17
C PRO A 407 1.81 -15.25 34.65
N GLN A 408 1.11 -14.22 35.11
CA GLN A 408 1.58 -12.94 35.63
C GLN A 408 2.80 -12.98 36.58
N VAL A 409 3.78 -12.11 36.33
CA VAL A 409 4.59 -11.47 37.37
C VAL A 409 4.76 -9.99 37.04
N THR A 410 4.27 -9.17 37.96
CA THR A 410 4.36 -7.71 38.02
C THR A 410 5.74 -7.31 38.53
N GLU A 411 6.46 -6.45 37.81
CA GLU A 411 7.40 -5.55 38.45
C GLU A 411 7.52 -4.21 37.69
N THR A 412 7.41 -3.14 38.47
CA THR A 412 7.21 -1.76 38.06
C THR A 412 8.52 -1.01 38.20
N VAL A 413 9.14 -0.54 37.11
CA VAL A 413 9.99 0.68 37.15
C VAL A 413 9.91 1.45 35.83
N THR A 414 9.39 2.66 35.97
CA THR A 414 9.44 3.85 35.11
C THR A 414 10.73 4.04 34.29
N LEU A 415 10.59 4.43 33.00
CA LEU A 415 11.12 5.68 32.41
C LEU A 415 10.93 5.71 30.86
N LEU A 416 10.22 6.74 30.37
CA LEU A 416 10.21 7.34 29.01
C LEU A 416 9.77 6.49 27.78
N PRO A 417 8.84 7.01 26.95
CA PRO A 417 8.87 6.70 25.52
C PRO A 417 8.81 7.94 24.61
N THR A 418 9.65 7.90 23.57
CA THR A 418 9.61 8.69 22.32
C THR A 418 9.75 7.69 21.15
N PRO A 419 9.35 8.00 19.91
CA PRO A 419 8.14 7.41 19.31
C PRO A 419 8.36 6.72 17.93
N THR A 420 7.26 6.18 17.37
CA THR A 420 6.96 5.83 15.94
C THR A 420 7.60 4.58 15.31
N PRO A 421 7.05 4.03 14.19
CA PRO A 421 5.64 3.85 13.78
C PRO A 421 5.36 2.48 13.06
N ALA A 422 4.11 2.32 12.58
CA ALA A 422 3.66 1.50 11.44
C ALA A 422 3.31 0.01 11.68
N ALA A 423 2.02 -0.24 11.85
CA ALA A 423 1.38 -1.52 11.48
C ALA A 423 0.12 -1.23 10.67
N SER A 424 0.17 -1.63 9.41
CA SER A 424 -0.94 -1.75 8.46
C SER A 424 -1.73 -3.02 8.76
N VAL A 425 -3.04 -2.93 9.03
CA VAL A 425 -3.96 -4.07 8.85
C VAL A 425 -5.27 -3.59 8.23
N THR A 426 -5.57 -4.24 7.12
CA THR A 426 -6.73 -4.27 6.25
C THR A 426 -8.10 -4.28 6.94
N ALA A 427 -9.01 -3.50 6.37
CA ALA A 427 -10.42 -3.42 6.71
C ALA A 427 -11.20 -4.67 6.25
N THR A 428 -12.06 -5.19 7.12
CA THR A 428 -13.21 -6.03 6.76
C THR A 428 -14.45 -5.50 7.46
N VAL A 429 -15.50 -5.39 6.65
CA VAL A 429 -16.83 -4.84 6.89
C VAL A 429 -17.60 -5.64 7.96
N LEU A 430 -18.23 -4.96 8.93
CA LEU A 430 -19.43 -5.44 9.63
C LEU A 430 -20.24 -4.22 10.14
N PRO A 431 -21.59 -4.29 10.18
CA PRO A 431 -22.46 -3.13 10.23
C PRO A 431 -22.70 -2.59 11.64
N THR A 432 -23.00 -1.30 11.67
CA THR A 432 -23.38 -0.44 12.79
C THR A 432 -24.59 -0.97 13.55
N ALA A 433 -24.42 -1.20 14.85
CA ALA A 433 -25.51 -1.21 15.83
C ALA A 433 -25.24 -0.11 16.87
N THR A 434 -26.18 0.81 16.95
CA THR A 434 -26.34 1.90 17.90
C THR A 434 -26.32 1.42 19.35
N MET A 435 -25.49 2.02 20.21
CA MET A 435 -25.71 2.12 21.65
C MET A 435 -25.11 3.42 22.14
N THR A 436 -26.00 4.35 22.47
CA THR A 436 -25.78 5.61 23.17
C THR A 436 -25.34 5.34 24.60
N ALA A 437 -24.15 5.78 24.98
CA ALA A 437 -23.77 5.97 26.39
C ALA A 437 -22.79 7.14 26.47
N SER A 438 -23.30 8.26 26.97
CA SER A 438 -22.53 9.42 27.39
C SER A 438 -21.75 9.07 28.66
N GLU A 439 -20.46 8.74 28.53
CA GLU A 439 -19.54 8.80 29.66
C GLU A 439 -18.99 10.22 29.79
N SER A 440 -19.57 10.96 30.73
CA SER A 440 -19.00 12.19 31.27
C SER A 440 -17.73 11.85 32.05
N LEU A 441 -16.56 12.21 31.51
CA LEU A 441 -15.30 12.26 32.24
C LEU A 441 -15.35 13.41 33.27
N SER A 442 -15.78 13.10 34.49
CA SER A 442 -15.57 13.96 35.66
C SER A 442 -14.22 13.61 36.30
N VAL A 443 -13.29 14.56 36.25
CA VAL A 443 -12.02 14.52 36.97
C VAL A 443 -12.29 14.75 38.46
N SER A 444 -12.12 13.72 39.29
CA SER A 444 -12.17 13.85 40.75
C SER A 444 -10.76 13.75 41.34
N LEU A 445 -10.27 14.86 41.88
CA LEU A 445 -9.08 14.93 42.73
C LEU A 445 -9.43 14.41 44.13
N SER A 446 -8.82 13.31 44.54
CA SER A 446 -8.90 12.78 45.90
C SER A 446 -7.86 13.44 46.80
N VAL A 447 -8.32 14.08 47.89
CA VAL A 447 -7.49 14.45 49.05
C VAL A 447 -8.10 13.82 50.30
N SER A 448 -7.22 13.23 51.10
CA SER A 448 -7.45 12.37 52.25
C SER A 448 -7.81 13.11 53.53
N SER A 449 -8.61 12.43 54.36
CA SER A 449 -8.46 12.25 55.84
C SER A 449 -9.51 12.85 56.80
N THR A 450 -10.10 11.91 57.55
CA THR A 450 -10.70 11.89 58.91
C THR A 450 -12.23 11.94 59.07
N PRO A 451 -12.85 11.03 59.88
CA PRO A 451 -14.29 10.80 59.90
C PRO A 451 -14.97 11.54 61.07
N TRP A 452 -15.63 12.65 60.76
CA TRP A 452 -16.48 13.40 61.69
C TRP A 452 -17.69 13.85 60.85
N TRP A 453 -18.91 13.80 61.40
CA TRP A 453 -20.20 13.93 60.68
C TRP A 453 -20.48 15.31 60.03
N SER A 454 -19.47 15.98 59.48
CA SER A 454 -19.53 17.32 58.89
C SER A 454 -19.06 17.42 57.43
N ASP A 455 -18.59 16.33 56.79
CA ASP A 455 -18.10 16.32 55.39
C ASP A 455 -18.99 15.51 54.43
N VAL A 456 -20.29 15.83 54.37
CA VAL A 456 -21.17 15.21 53.37
C VAL A 456 -21.10 16.00 52.06
N ALA A 457 -20.59 15.36 51.00
CA ALA A 457 -20.56 15.92 49.65
C ALA A 457 -21.99 16.16 49.13
N CYS A 458 -22.21 17.27 48.44
CA CYS A 458 -23.50 17.58 47.82
C CYS A 458 -23.89 16.53 46.75
N PRO A 459 -25.16 16.11 46.68
CA PRO A 459 -25.62 15.15 45.69
C PRO A 459 -25.71 15.77 44.29
N THR A 460 -25.68 14.92 43.26
CA THR A 460 -26.08 15.29 41.90
C THR A 460 -27.60 15.43 41.83
N LEU A 461 -28.07 16.48 41.17
CA LEU A 461 -29.50 16.71 40.97
C LEU A 461 -29.99 15.84 39.80
N THR A 462 -31.07 15.12 40.01
CA THR A 462 -31.75 14.44 38.90
C THR A 462 -32.78 15.39 38.31
N VAL A 463 -32.67 15.65 37.01
CA VAL A 463 -33.58 16.54 36.27
C VAL A 463 -34.41 15.69 35.33
N THR A 464 -35.74 15.78 35.47
CA THR A 464 -36.71 15.04 34.64
C THR A 464 -37.72 16.01 34.03
N THR A 465 -38.43 15.56 32.98
CA THR A 465 -39.43 16.38 32.29
C THR A 465 -40.74 15.62 32.14
N THR A 466 -41.86 16.33 32.08
CA THR A 466 -43.18 15.72 31.78
C THR A 466 -43.44 15.57 30.28
N ALA A 467 -42.45 15.82 29.41
CA ALA A 467 -42.60 15.63 27.98
C ALA A 467 -42.75 14.13 27.63
N ALA A 468 -43.48 13.82 26.57
CA ALA A 468 -43.89 12.46 26.19
C ALA A 468 -42.74 11.47 25.88
N GLY A 469 -41.48 11.90 25.93
CA GLY A 469 -40.28 11.07 25.72
C GLY A 469 -39.22 11.20 26.81
N GLY A 470 -39.51 11.85 27.95
CA GLY A 470 -38.54 12.04 29.05
C GLY A 470 -37.46 13.10 28.80
N SER A 471 -37.30 13.58 27.56
CA SER A 471 -36.42 14.69 27.18
C SER A 471 -37.22 15.86 26.61
N LEU A 472 -36.74 17.09 26.79
CA LEU A 472 -37.36 18.28 26.22
C LEU A 472 -36.99 18.38 24.72
N THR A 473 -37.96 18.61 23.84
CA THR A 473 -37.71 18.83 22.41
C THR A 473 -37.97 20.28 22.01
N GLN A 474 -37.40 20.71 20.88
CA GLN A 474 -37.69 22.03 20.29
C GLN A 474 -39.20 22.25 20.08
N ASN A 475 -39.95 21.20 19.73
CA ASN A 475 -41.40 21.28 19.52
C ASN A 475 -42.18 21.50 20.83
N ASP A 476 -41.70 20.95 21.94
CA ASP A 476 -42.31 21.16 23.25
C ASP A 476 -42.25 22.64 23.67
N ILE A 477 -41.14 23.31 23.37
CA ILE A 477 -40.95 24.75 23.64
C ILE A 477 -41.75 25.63 22.67
N ARG A 478 -41.87 25.22 21.40
CA ARG A 478 -42.67 25.96 20.40
C ARG A 478 -44.18 25.93 20.68
N GLY A 479 -44.62 25.12 21.64
CA GLY A 479 -46.03 24.98 22.01
C GLY A 479 -46.79 24.01 21.12
N GLY A 480 -46.14 22.90 20.73
CA GLY A 480 -46.70 21.84 19.89
C GLY A 480 -47.89 21.11 20.52
N GLY A 481 -49.06 21.75 20.50
CA GLY A 481 -50.39 21.11 20.56
C GLY A 481 -50.90 20.57 21.90
N SER A 482 -50.06 20.42 22.93
CA SER A 482 -50.54 19.95 24.25
C SER A 482 -51.09 21.12 25.10
N ALA A 483 -52.31 20.96 25.63
CA ALA A 483 -52.94 21.93 26.53
C ALA A 483 -52.28 21.96 27.93
N VAL A 484 -51.47 20.94 28.27
CA VAL A 484 -50.79 20.83 29.55
C VAL A 484 -49.36 21.39 29.41
N PRO A 485 -48.96 22.38 30.22
CA PRO A 485 -47.61 22.93 30.17
C PRO A 485 -46.60 21.85 30.56
N THR A 486 -45.52 21.73 29.77
CA THR A 486 -44.42 20.82 30.10
C THR A 486 -43.71 21.35 31.33
N ARG A 487 -43.50 20.49 32.34
CA ARG A 487 -42.83 20.84 33.59
C ARG A 487 -41.45 20.18 33.67
N LEU A 488 -40.50 20.92 34.22
CA LEU A 488 -39.14 20.46 34.49
C LEU A 488 -39.03 20.21 36.00
N MET A 489 -38.72 18.98 36.39
CA MET A 489 -38.70 18.53 37.79
C MET A 489 -37.26 18.27 38.22
N VAL A 490 -36.85 18.92 39.31
CA VAL A 490 -35.52 18.78 39.92
C VAL A 490 -35.68 18.04 41.25
N THR A 491 -35.11 16.86 41.35
CA THR A 491 -35.28 15.97 42.49
C THR A 491 -33.97 15.76 43.26
N LEU A 492 -34.02 15.91 44.58
CA LEU A 492 -32.95 15.51 45.49
C LEU A 492 -33.04 14.00 45.79
N PRO A 493 -31.92 13.26 45.74
CA PRO A 493 -31.92 11.86 46.15
C PRO A 493 -32.10 11.74 47.67
N PRO A 494 -32.78 10.69 48.17
CA PRO A 494 -32.82 10.39 49.60
C PRO A 494 -31.38 10.21 50.16
N PRO A 495 -31.06 10.70 51.38
CA PRO A 495 -31.94 11.30 52.39
C PRO A 495 -32.07 12.83 52.34
N PHE A 496 -31.55 13.50 51.31
CA PHE A 496 -31.52 14.97 51.21
C PHE A 496 -32.92 15.57 51.03
N ARG A 497 -33.14 16.76 51.60
CA ARG A 497 -34.39 17.53 51.48
C ARG A 497 -34.08 18.98 51.14
N TRP A 498 -34.98 19.64 50.43
CA TRP A 498 -34.88 21.09 50.19
C TRP A 498 -35.06 21.85 51.50
N ALA A 499 -34.31 22.94 51.67
CA ALA A 499 -34.50 23.88 52.78
C ALA A 499 -35.94 24.39 52.83
N SER A 500 -36.41 24.82 53.99
CA SER A 500 -37.78 25.31 54.20
C SER A 500 -38.03 26.70 53.60
N ASP A 501 -37.00 27.34 53.05
CA ASP A 501 -37.03 28.72 52.55
C ASP A 501 -38.15 28.92 51.51
N PRO A 502 -38.97 29.98 51.60
CA PRO A 502 -39.92 30.34 50.55
C PRO A 502 -39.26 30.77 49.22
N GLN A 503 -37.98 31.16 49.20
CA GLN A 503 -37.29 31.71 48.02
C GLN A 503 -36.19 30.80 47.44
N LEU A 504 -36.35 29.47 47.50
CA LEU A 504 -35.35 28.52 46.95
C LEU A 504 -34.94 28.82 45.51
N GLY A 505 -35.85 29.32 44.67
CA GLY A 505 -35.57 29.62 43.26
C GLY A 505 -34.40 30.59 43.04
N THR A 506 -34.08 31.45 44.03
CA THR A 506 -32.96 32.40 43.94
C THR A 506 -31.58 31.72 44.00
N HIS A 507 -31.52 30.50 44.54
CA HIS A 507 -30.32 29.68 44.62
C HIS A 507 -30.11 28.79 43.39
N LEU A 508 -31.06 28.74 42.46
CA LEU A 508 -30.96 27.99 41.21
C LEU A 508 -30.62 28.93 40.05
N SER A 509 -29.59 28.55 39.28
CA SER A 509 -29.16 29.28 38.09
C SER A 509 -28.99 28.33 36.90
N PHE A 510 -29.27 28.83 35.69
CA PHE A 510 -29.12 28.09 34.45
C PHE A 510 -27.82 28.49 33.75
N VAL A 511 -26.96 27.53 33.47
CA VAL A 511 -25.68 27.70 32.81
C VAL A 511 -25.64 26.84 31.55
N PRO A 512 -25.43 27.38 30.35
CA PRO A 512 -25.34 26.57 29.14
C PRO A 512 -23.99 25.82 29.13
N VAL A 513 -24.00 24.53 28.76
CA VAL A 513 -22.76 23.74 28.57
C VAL A 513 -22.09 24.09 27.24
N SER A 514 -22.91 24.43 26.26
CA SER A 514 -22.50 24.77 24.90
C SER A 514 -22.60 26.27 24.65
N THR A 515 -22.01 26.75 23.54
CA THR A 515 -22.20 28.14 23.11
C THR A 515 -23.69 28.43 22.94
N ALA A 516 -24.20 29.35 23.75
CA ALA A 516 -25.63 29.67 23.78
C ALA A 516 -26.09 30.10 22.39
N GLN A 517 -27.11 29.41 21.85
CA GLN A 517 -27.58 29.72 20.51
C GLN A 517 -28.42 31.02 20.57
N PRO A 518 -28.25 31.98 19.64
CA PRO A 518 -28.95 33.28 19.70
C PRO A 518 -30.48 33.14 19.59
N THR A 519 -30.98 32.05 19.01
CA THR A 519 -32.40 31.67 18.98
C THR A 519 -32.78 30.59 20.00
N GLY A 520 -31.80 30.11 20.78
CA GLY A 520 -31.94 29.11 21.86
C GLY A 520 -31.89 29.76 23.25
N PHE A 521 -31.09 29.21 24.17
CA PHE A 521 -30.91 29.76 25.53
C PHE A 521 -30.24 31.15 25.57
N GLY A 522 -29.48 31.50 24.53
CA GLY A 522 -28.93 32.85 24.37
C GLY A 522 -29.97 33.89 23.93
N GLY A 523 -31.13 33.42 23.46
CA GLY A 523 -32.19 34.25 22.90
C GLY A 523 -33.31 34.64 23.89
N PRO A 524 -34.44 35.14 23.36
CA PRO A 524 -35.59 35.57 24.15
C PRO A 524 -36.14 34.47 25.08
N TRP A 525 -36.14 33.22 24.62
CA TRP A 525 -36.62 32.09 25.42
C TRP A 525 -35.74 31.83 26.66
N GLY A 526 -34.41 31.96 26.55
CA GLY A 526 -33.55 31.80 27.73
C GLY A 526 -33.75 32.90 28.77
N ALA A 527 -34.12 34.11 28.35
CA ALA A 527 -34.55 35.16 29.28
C ALA A 527 -35.88 34.81 29.96
N MET A 528 -36.84 34.25 29.22
CA MET A 528 -38.09 33.74 29.78
C MET A 528 -37.83 32.61 30.79
N LEU A 529 -36.90 31.69 30.50
CA LEU A 529 -36.54 30.57 31.38
C LEU A 529 -35.89 31.07 32.67
N ARG A 530 -34.97 32.05 32.60
CA ARG A 530 -34.33 32.64 33.78
C ARG A 530 -35.31 33.39 34.70
N ASN A 531 -36.41 33.89 34.14
CA ASN A 531 -37.46 34.59 34.89
C ASN A 531 -38.62 33.68 35.33
N ALA A 532 -38.59 32.38 34.99
CA ALA A 532 -39.65 31.45 35.36
C ALA A 532 -39.59 31.09 36.85
N THR A 533 -40.76 30.91 37.46
CA THR A 533 -40.91 30.63 38.89
C THR A 533 -40.80 29.15 39.19
N TRP A 534 -40.07 28.81 40.26
CA TRP A 534 -39.98 27.46 40.81
C TRP A 534 -41.10 27.23 41.84
N GLU A 535 -41.78 26.08 41.75
CA GLU A 535 -42.84 25.65 42.67
C GLU A 535 -42.46 24.33 43.35
N ARG A 536 -43.01 24.05 44.53
CA ARG A 536 -42.84 22.75 45.20
C ARG A 536 -43.87 21.77 44.67
N ASN A 537 -43.44 20.55 44.35
CA ASN A 537 -44.35 19.52 43.85
C ASN A 537 -45.43 19.17 44.88
N ALA A 538 -46.69 19.09 44.44
CA ALA A 538 -47.83 18.77 45.28
C ALA A 538 -47.73 17.43 46.02
N THR A 539 -47.11 16.40 45.44
CA THR A 539 -46.99 15.07 46.06
C THR A 539 -45.76 14.95 46.95
N ASN A 540 -44.64 15.57 46.56
CA ASN A 540 -43.34 15.44 47.22
C ASN A 540 -42.67 16.81 47.44
N PRO A 541 -43.27 17.70 48.26
CA PRO A 541 -42.81 19.10 48.38
C PRO A 541 -41.45 19.25 49.07
N SER A 542 -40.97 18.21 49.74
CA SER A 542 -39.70 18.21 50.47
C SER A 542 -38.50 17.76 49.63
N THR A 543 -38.71 17.10 48.49
CA THR A 543 -37.63 16.52 47.66
C THR A 543 -37.68 16.96 46.20
N VAL A 544 -38.82 17.45 45.71
CA VAL A 544 -39.02 17.80 44.30
C VAL A 544 -39.44 19.26 44.13
N LEU A 545 -38.69 19.99 43.31
CA LEU A 545 -39.05 21.31 42.78
C LEU A 545 -39.48 21.15 41.32
N GLU A 546 -40.49 21.91 40.90
CA GLU A 546 -41.00 21.93 39.53
C GLU A 546 -41.00 23.34 38.95
N LEU A 547 -40.77 23.45 37.64
CA LEU A 547 -40.81 24.71 36.89
C LEU A 547 -41.57 24.51 35.59
N ALA A 548 -42.53 25.38 35.32
CA ALA A 548 -43.26 25.39 34.05
C ALA A 548 -42.35 25.91 32.93
N VAL A 549 -42.11 25.10 31.90
CA VAL A 549 -41.25 25.47 30.78
C VAL A 549 -41.96 26.55 29.94
N PRO A 550 -41.36 27.74 29.73
CA PRO A 550 -41.97 28.81 28.94
C PRO A 550 -42.17 28.40 27.49
N VAL A 551 -43.33 28.73 26.93
CA VAL A 551 -43.63 28.51 25.51
C VAL A 551 -43.17 29.71 24.68
N HIS A 552 -42.34 29.47 23.66
CA HIS A 552 -41.91 30.51 22.72
C HIS A 552 -41.91 29.99 21.28
N ARG A 553 -42.85 30.49 20.46
CA ARG A 553 -43.00 30.08 19.06
C ARG A 553 -41.75 30.33 18.20
N GLY A 554 -40.96 31.35 18.55
CA GLY A 554 -39.72 31.71 17.85
C GLY A 554 -38.50 30.87 18.25
N TYR A 555 -38.63 29.93 19.18
CA TYR A 555 -37.51 29.12 19.66
C TYR A 555 -36.96 28.24 18.54
N PHE A 556 -35.66 28.24 18.30
CA PHE A 556 -35.02 27.38 17.32
C PHE A 556 -33.60 27.06 17.76
N ILE A 557 -33.27 25.77 17.76
CA ILE A 557 -31.93 25.26 17.98
C ILE A 557 -31.54 24.36 16.81
N GLY A 558 -30.33 24.59 16.30
CA GLY A 558 -29.75 23.80 15.22
C GLY A 558 -29.25 22.45 15.70
N ALA A 559 -28.50 22.48 16.78
CA ALA A 559 -27.98 21.31 17.48
C ALA A 559 -28.56 21.24 18.89
N ASP A 560 -28.48 20.07 19.50
CA ASP A 560 -28.97 19.83 20.84
C ASP A 560 -28.29 20.78 21.84
N GLU A 561 -29.08 21.43 22.69
CA GLU A 561 -28.60 22.43 23.64
C GLU A 561 -28.69 21.85 25.06
N THR A 562 -27.54 21.57 25.67
CA THR A 562 -27.48 21.09 27.06
C THR A 562 -27.34 22.26 28.03
N ILE A 563 -28.24 22.33 29.00
CA ILE A 563 -28.29 23.37 30.04
C ILE A 563 -28.07 22.71 31.40
N VAL A 564 -27.12 23.24 32.16
CA VAL A 564 -26.83 22.86 33.54
C VAL A 564 -27.62 23.74 34.49
N ILE A 565 -28.28 23.11 35.44
CA ILE A 565 -28.92 23.74 36.59
C ILE A 565 -27.91 23.68 37.73
N ARG A 566 -27.41 24.85 38.13
CA ARG A 566 -26.50 25.02 39.25
C ARG A 566 -27.29 25.50 40.46
N CYS A 567 -27.20 24.76 41.55
CA CYS A 567 -27.86 25.10 42.80
C CYS A 567 -26.84 25.25 43.93
N ASP A 568 -26.97 26.32 44.71
CA ASP A 568 -26.11 26.57 45.87
C ASP A 568 -26.41 25.58 47.01
N ALA A 569 -25.38 25.18 47.76
CA ALA A 569 -25.51 24.22 48.86
C ALA A 569 -26.47 24.66 49.98
N VAL A 570 -26.70 25.97 50.12
CA VAL A 570 -27.63 26.57 51.10
C VAL A 570 -29.07 26.12 50.88
N ALA A 571 -29.41 25.71 49.65
CA ALA A 571 -30.73 25.22 49.30
C ALA A 571 -31.05 23.83 49.90
N VAL A 572 -30.06 23.09 50.41
CA VAL A 572 -30.25 21.75 50.99
C VAL A 572 -30.41 21.85 52.51
N SER A 573 -31.48 21.27 53.05
CA SER A 573 -31.74 21.20 54.49
C SER A 573 -30.62 20.44 55.19
N GLY A 574 -29.88 21.13 56.08
CA GLY A 574 -28.73 20.59 56.80
C GLY A 574 -27.36 20.89 56.17
N GLY A 575 -27.33 21.50 54.97
CA GLY A 575 -26.10 21.84 54.26
C GLY A 575 -25.37 20.64 53.66
N CYS A 576 -24.49 20.91 52.69
CA CYS A 576 -23.56 19.95 52.11
C CYS A 576 -22.34 20.70 51.56
N ASN A 577 -21.20 20.01 51.38
CA ASN A 577 -20.00 20.60 50.79
C ASN A 577 -19.99 20.37 49.27
N GLY A 578 -19.97 21.46 48.49
CA GLY A 578 -19.93 21.43 47.03
C GLY A 578 -21.01 22.29 46.37
N VAL A 579 -21.27 22.04 45.09
CA VAL A 579 -22.32 22.70 44.31
C VAL A 579 -23.19 21.61 43.72
N LEU A 580 -24.51 21.77 43.85
CA LEU A 580 -25.45 20.83 43.27
C LEU A 580 -25.58 21.12 41.77
N LEU A 581 -25.31 20.11 40.95
CA LEU A 581 -25.40 20.20 39.51
C LEU A 581 -26.41 19.17 39.00
N GLY A 582 -27.34 19.65 38.17
CA GLY A 582 -28.19 18.84 37.32
C GLY A 582 -28.05 19.31 35.88
N SER A 583 -28.44 18.49 34.90
CA SER A 583 -28.46 18.94 33.51
C SER A 583 -29.64 18.35 32.78
N PHE A 584 -30.10 19.07 31.76
CA PHE A 584 -31.08 18.57 30.81
C PHE A 584 -30.67 19.03 29.40
N THR A 585 -31.04 18.23 28.41
CA THR A 585 -30.75 18.51 27.00
C THR A 585 -32.05 18.78 26.27
N ILE A 586 -32.03 19.84 25.46
CA ILE A 586 -33.12 20.17 24.55
C ILE A 586 -32.76 19.61 23.19
N ALA A 587 -33.51 18.62 22.72
CA ALA A 587 -33.29 17.99 21.43
C ALA A 587 -33.75 18.90 20.29
N SER A 588 -32.87 19.11 19.32
CA SER A 588 -33.18 19.82 18.07
C SER A 588 -34.11 18.99 17.18
N ASN A 589 -34.84 19.64 16.27
CA ASN A 589 -35.67 18.94 15.27
C ASN A 589 -34.83 18.32 14.13
N THR A 590 -33.51 18.45 14.20
CA THR A 590 -32.59 17.99 13.17
C THR A 590 -32.46 16.47 13.28
N PRO A 591 -32.71 15.69 12.21
CA PRO A 591 -32.69 14.24 12.32
C PRO A 591 -31.32 13.74 12.78
N PRO A 592 -31.21 12.86 13.79
CA PRO A 592 -29.92 12.34 14.25
C PRO A 592 -29.14 11.64 13.14
N ALA A 593 -29.84 11.09 12.13
CA ALA A 593 -29.25 10.51 10.92
C ALA A 593 -28.43 11.53 10.10
N VAL A 594 -28.84 12.80 10.09
CA VAL A 594 -28.13 13.86 9.36
C VAL A 594 -26.85 14.24 10.10
N ALA A 595 -26.92 14.38 11.44
CA ALA A 595 -25.74 14.70 12.25
C ALA A 595 -24.69 13.57 12.21
N SER A 596 -25.11 12.31 12.31
CA SER A 596 -24.22 11.16 12.21
C SER A 596 -23.64 10.97 10.80
N ALA A 597 -24.46 11.17 9.76
CA ALA A 597 -24.00 11.14 8.38
C ALA A 597 -22.96 12.23 8.11
N LEU A 598 -23.20 13.46 8.55
CA LEU A 598 -22.26 14.58 8.34
C LEU A 598 -20.92 14.32 9.03
N SER A 599 -20.92 13.83 10.27
CA SER A 599 -19.68 13.41 10.96
C SER A 599 -18.95 12.29 10.20
N ALA A 600 -19.67 11.22 9.83
CA ALA A 600 -19.08 10.10 9.08
C ALA A 600 -18.51 10.53 7.73
N ILE A 601 -19.18 11.44 7.03
CA ILE A 601 -18.75 11.94 5.72
C ILE A 601 -17.50 12.80 5.84
N THR A 602 -17.36 13.63 6.87
CA THR A 602 -16.11 14.36 7.07
C THR A 602 -14.92 13.41 7.26
N GLY A 603 -15.11 12.31 7.99
CA GLY A 603 -14.09 11.27 8.15
C GLY A 603 -13.80 10.49 6.87
N VAL A 604 -14.83 10.03 6.15
CA VAL A 604 -14.68 9.25 4.90
C VAL A 604 -14.07 10.12 3.80
N VAL A 605 -14.50 11.37 3.66
CA VAL A 605 -13.93 12.30 2.68
C VAL A 605 -12.51 12.67 3.09
N ALA A 606 -12.20 12.90 4.37
CA ALA A 606 -10.81 13.08 4.83
C ALA A 606 -9.92 11.88 4.43
N GLY A 607 -10.37 10.66 4.70
CA GLY A 607 -9.65 9.45 4.34
C GLY A 607 -9.51 9.27 2.84
N ALA A 608 -10.59 9.42 2.07
CA ALA A 608 -10.60 9.27 0.62
C ALA A 608 -9.77 10.37 -0.07
N THR A 609 -9.83 11.61 0.41
CA THR A 609 -8.97 12.70 -0.08
C THR A 609 -7.52 12.41 0.25
N ALA A 610 -7.18 11.97 1.46
CA ALA A 610 -5.80 11.59 1.81
C ALA A 610 -5.28 10.44 0.92
N VAL A 611 -6.09 9.41 0.68
CA VAL A 611 -5.73 8.31 -0.22
C VAL A 611 -5.61 8.79 -1.67
N ALA A 612 -6.56 9.59 -2.17
CA ALA A 612 -6.50 10.14 -3.53
C ALA A 612 -5.29 11.07 -3.71
N MET A 613 -4.92 11.84 -2.68
CA MET A 613 -3.70 12.64 -2.65
C MET A 613 -2.45 11.78 -2.73
N VAL A 614 -2.39 10.67 -1.99
CA VAL A 614 -1.25 9.76 -2.03
C VAL A 614 -1.16 9.03 -3.37
N VAL A 615 -2.30 8.58 -3.92
CA VAL A 615 -2.36 7.73 -5.12
C VAL A 615 -2.24 8.57 -6.40
N THR A 616 -3.04 9.62 -6.54
CA THR A 616 -3.12 10.44 -7.76
C THR A 616 -2.27 11.71 -7.69
N GLY A 617 -1.77 12.07 -6.50
CA GLY A 617 -1.18 13.37 -6.20
C GLY A 617 -2.20 14.53 -6.16
N GLY A 618 -3.45 14.29 -6.56
CA GLY A 618 -4.42 15.33 -6.91
C GLY A 618 -5.06 16.05 -5.71
N LEU A 619 -4.77 17.35 -5.57
CA LEU A 619 -5.29 18.28 -4.54
C LEU A 619 -6.78 18.62 -4.63
N GLY A 620 -7.43 18.24 -5.73
CA GLY A 620 -8.71 18.80 -6.16
C GLY A 620 -9.69 18.97 -5.01
N SER A 621 -10.00 17.87 -4.32
CA SER A 621 -11.04 17.80 -3.31
C SER A 621 -10.73 18.44 -1.95
N ILE A 622 -9.47 18.76 -1.66
CA ILE A 622 -9.10 19.36 -0.35
C ILE A 622 -9.64 20.80 -0.27
N LEU A 623 -9.56 21.55 -1.36
CA LEU A 623 -9.93 22.97 -1.39
C LEU A 623 -11.41 23.20 -1.05
N GLU A 624 -12.32 22.36 -1.55
CA GLU A 624 -13.74 22.45 -1.18
C GLU A 624 -13.96 22.16 0.31
N MET A 625 -13.25 21.18 0.89
CA MET A 625 -13.34 20.89 2.32
C MET A 625 -12.80 22.07 3.16
N GLN A 626 -11.76 22.74 2.67
CA GLN A 626 -11.24 23.96 3.28
C GLN A 626 -12.22 25.12 3.17
N ALA A 627 -12.93 25.26 2.04
CA ALA A 627 -13.99 26.27 1.88
C ALA A 627 -15.10 26.07 2.93
N LEU A 628 -15.51 24.83 3.17
CA LEU A 628 -16.46 24.53 4.26
C LEU A 628 -15.85 24.83 5.64
N GLY A 629 -14.55 24.60 5.83
CA GLY A 629 -13.82 25.02 7.03
C GLY A 629 -13.80 26.54 7.23
N VAL A 630 -13.71 27.33 6.15
CA VAL A 630 -13.83 28.79 6.17
C VAL A 630 -15.23 29.19 6.61
N PHE A 631 -16.27 28.56 6.04
CA PHE A 631 -17.66 28.83 6.42
C PHE A 631 -17.90 28.51 7.90
N ALA A 632 -17.36 27.40 8.40
CA ALA A 632 -17.46 26.99 9.81
C ALA A 632 -16.83 27.99 10.79
N LYS A 633 -15.75 28.68 10.37
CA LYS A 633 -15.01 29.64 11.19
C LYS A 633 -15.54 31.07 11.09
N MET A 634 -16.44 31.35 10.15
CA MET A 634 -17.07 32.65 9.99
C MET A 634 -17.83 33.06 11.26
N SER A 635 -17.77 34.35 11.61
CA SER A 635 -18.53 34.92 12.73
C SER A 635 -20.04 34.70 12.57
N CYS A 636 -20.53 34.77 11.33
CA CYS A 636 -21.93 34.57 10.93
C CYS A 636 -22.41 33.11 10.84
N ALA A 637 -21.54 32.12 11.04
CA ALA A 637 -21.96 30.73 10.99
C ALA A 637 -23.01 30.45 12.08
N SER A 638 -24.09 29.76 11.73
CA SER A 638 -25.08 29.31 12.69
C SER A 638 -24.52 28.17 13.56
N ALA A 639 -25.11 27.95 14.73
CA ALA A 639 -24.74 26.80 15.58
C ALA A 639 -24.92 25.47 14.84
N GLN A 640 -25.95 25.36 13.99
CA GLN A 640 -26.19 24.22 13.13
C GLN A 640 -25.04 23.96 12.15
N GLU A 641 -24.60 25.01 11.46
CA GLU A 641 -23.49 24.92 10.52
C GLU A 641 -22.23 24.47 11.25
N ARG A 642 -21.88 25.10 12.38
CA ARG A 642 -20.72 24.71 13.18
C ARG A 642 -20.78 23.26 13.66
N ALA A 643 -21.95 22.80 14.10
CA ALA A 643 -22.17 21.42 14.55
C ALA A 643 -22.03 20.42 13.39
N SER A 644 -22.51 20.77 12.19
CA SER A 644 -22.34 19.92 11.00
C SER A 644 -20.91 19.86 10.47
N THR A 645 -20.09 20.87 10.78
CA THR A 645 -18.75 21.04 10.20
C THR A 645 -17.64 21.01 11.26
N VAL A 646 -17.84 20.39 12.42
CA VAL A 646 -16.88 20.44 13.55
C VAL A 646 -15.46 20.03 13.15
N ALA A 647 -15.33 19.03 12.27
CA ALA A 647 -14.03 18.55 11.79
C ALA A 647 -13.44 19.38 10.63
N LEU A 648 -14.25 20.17 9.92
CA LEU A 648 -13.83 20.84 8.68
C LEU A 648 -12.80 21.97 8.88
N PRO A 649 -12.81 22.77 9.97
CA PRO A 649 -11.74 23.71 10.27
C PRO A 649 -10.35 23.07 10.32
N TYR A 650 -10.23 21.79 10.68
CA TYR A 650 -8.94 21.10 10.73
C TYR A 650 -8.32 20.86 9.35
N PHE A 651 -9.12 20.92 8.27
CA PHE A 651 -8.58 20.94 6.90
C PHE A 651 -7.93 22.27 6.54
N LEU A 652 -8.31 23.38 7.18
CA LEU A 652 -7.60 24.65 7.04
C LEU A 652 -6.28 24.63 7.81
N SER A 653 -6.31 24.13 9.03
CA SER A 653 -5.13 24.02 9.88
C SER A 653 -5.37 23.00 10.99
N VAL A 654 -4.38 22.14 11.26
CA VAL A 654 -4.38 21.27 12.46
C VAL A 654 -4.53 22.10 13.75
N PHE A 655 -4.09 23.36 13.71
CA PHE A 655 -4.16 24.32 14.81
C PHE A 655 -5.46 25.13 14.81
N ALA A 656 -6.48 24.75 14.04
CA ALA A 656 -7.73 25.51 13.94
C ALA A 656 -8.49 25.65 15.27
N ALA A 657 -8.25 24.78 16.27
CA ALA A 657 -8.83 24.92 17.60
C ALA A 657 -8.11 25.98 18.48
N LEU A 658 -6.90 26.39 18.09
CA LEU A 658 -6.10 27.40 18.79
C LEU A 658 -6.41 28.81 18.25
N ASP A 659 -5.64 29.79 18.73
CA ASP A 659 -5.68 31.16 18.24
C ASP A 659 -5.37 31.22 16.72
N PRO A 660 -6.01 32.14 15.95
CA PRO A 660 -5.74 32.32 14.51
C PRO A 660 -4.27 32.54 14.17
N LEU A 661 -3.48 33.10 15.09
CA LEU A 661 -2.04 33.21 14.94
C LEU A 661 -1.37 31.85 14.74
N TRP A 662 -1.83 30.80 15.43
CA TRP A 662 -1.33 29.44 15.28
C TRP A 662 -1.76 28.79 13.96
N MET A 663 -2.90 29.20 13.38
CA MET A 663 -3.25 28.78 12.02
C MET A 663 -2.24 29.30 11.00
N VAL A 664 -1.72 30.52 11.19
CA VAL A 664 -0.70 31.11 10.31
C VAL A 664 0.67 30.49 10.57
N VAL A 665 1.16 30.60 11.81
CA VAL A 665 2.51 30.17 12.20
C VAL A 665 2.65 28.65 12.09
N GLY A 666 1.66 27.90 12.57
CA GLY A 666 1.70 26.44 12.55
C GLY A 666 1.66 25.87 11.13
N ASN A 667 0.82 26.41 10.25
CA ASN A 667 0.81 26.00 8.84
C ASN A 667 2.10 26.38 8.11
N ALA A 668 2.65 27.57 8.38
CA ALA A 668 3.93 28.00 7.81
C ALA A 668 5.09 27.09 8.27
N LEU A 669 5.10 26.72 9.56
CA LEU A 669 6.07 25.75 10.11
C LEU A 669 5.91 24.38 9.48
N LEU A 670 4.68 23.88 9.32
CA LEU A 670 4.43 22.60 8.64
C LEU A 670 4.96 22.63 7.20
N ALA A 671 4.64 23.68 6.43
CA ALA A 671 5.15 23.83 5.07
C ALA A 671 6.69 23.90 5.03
N ALA A 672 7.31 24.59 6.00
CA ALA A 672 8.77 24.68 6.12
C ALA A 672 9.42 23.33 6.47
N VAL A 673 8.86 22.59 7.45
CA VAL A 673 9.36 21.27 7.86
C VAL A 673 9.30 20.29 6.69
N PHE A 674 8.17 20.20 5.99
CA PHE A 674 8.04 19.35 4.80
C PHE A 674 9.01 19.77 3.70
N GLY A 675 9.18 21.08 3.47
CA GLY A 675 10.19 21.61 2.55
C GLY A 675 11.61 21.17 2.90
N CYS A 676 12.00 21.27 4.18
CA CYS A 676 13.30 20.85 4.69
C CYS A 676 13.51 19.34 4.59
N VAL A 677 12.51 18.53 4.94
CA VAL A 677 12.56 17.06 4.80
C VAL A 677 12.70 16.68 3.33
N HIS A 678 11.92 17.27 2.43
CA HIS A 678 12.05 17.01 1.00
C HIS A 678 13.44 17.39 0.47
N TYR A 679 13.94 18.57 0.81
CA TYR A 679 15.28 18.99 0.42
C TYR A 679 16.37 18.05 0.97
N GLY A 680 16.27 17.69 2.26
CA GLY A 680 17.21 16.79 2.94
C GLY A 680 17.23 15.38 2.33
N VAL A 681 16.06 14.78 2.09
CA VAL A 681 15.96 13.44 1.47
C VAL A 681 16.40 13.50 0.02
N THR A 682 16.09 14.57 -0.72
CA THR A 682 16.55 14.74 -2.11
C THR A 682 18.07 14.87 -2.19
N ALA A 683 18.68 15.66 -1.30
CA ALA A 683 20.13 15.79 -1.21
C ALA A 683 20.80 14.48 -0.77
N ALA A 684 20.19 13.75 0.17
CA ALA A 684 20.65 12.43 0.57
C ALA A 684 20.57 11.42 -0.59
N PHE A 685 19.47 11.42 -1.35
CA PHE A 685 19.28 10.57 -2.52
C PHE A 685 20.30 10.91 -3.62
N GLN A 686 20.53 12.20 -3.88
CA GLN A 686 21.53 12.67 -4.82
C GLN A 686 22.93 12.17 -4.44
N ARG A 687 23.32 12.29 -3.15
CA ARG A 687 24.61 11.80 -2.64
C ARG A 687 24.72 10.28 -2.65
N TRP A 688 23.64 9.58 -2.33
CA TRP A 688 23.64 8.12 -2.20
C TRP A 688 23.64 7.40 -3.56
N ARG A 689 22.94 7.95 -4.56
CA ARG A 689 22.83 7.35 -5.91
C ARG A 689 23.78 7.95 -6.94
N GLY A 690 24.48 9.05 -6.63
CA GLY A 690 25.38 9.72 -7.57
C GLY A 690 24.67 10.28 -8.81
N VAL A 691 23.38 10.61 -8.69
CA VAL A 691 22.57 11.15 -9.79
C VAL A 691 22.65 12.68 -9.85
N ASP A 692 22.33 13.25 -11.00
CA ASP A 692 22.19 14.70 -11.12
C ASP A 692 21.00 15.22 -10.29
N ALA A 693 21.01 16.50 -9.97
CA ALA A 693 19.95 17.13 -9.18
C ALA A 693 18.58 16.96 -9.85
N ALA A 694 18.52 17.06 -11.19
CA ALA A 694 17.28 16.88 -11.94
C ALA A 694 16.69 15.47 -11.76
N SER A 695 17.48 14.41 -11.85
CA SER A 695 16.98 13.04 -11.65
C SER A 695 16.60 12.79 -10.19
N ALA A 696 17.36 13.34 -9.22
CA ALA A 696 16.98 13.27 -7.81
C ALA A 696 15.63 13.94 -7.55
N TRP A 697 15.39 15.11 -8.17
CA TRP A 697 14.12 15.85 -8.03
C TRP A 697 12.97 15.09 -8.68
N ALA A 698 13.18 14.51 -9.88
CA ALA A 698 12.20 13.67 -10.54
C ALA A 698 11.85 12.40 -9.73
N ALA A 699 12.84 11.78 -9.10
CA ALA A 699 12.66 10.59 -8.26
C ALA A 699 11.88 10.92 -6.98
N MET A 700 12.24 12.03 -6.32
CA MET A 700 11.57 12.52 -5.11
C MET A 700 10.23 13.22 -5.39
N ARG A 701 9.79 13.27 -6.67
CA ARG A 701 8.61 14.03 -7.13
C ARG A 701 8.61 15.48 -6.65
N PHE A 702 9.80 16.08 -6.54
CA PHE A 702 9.96 17.50 -6.24
C PHE A 702 9.94 18.27 -7.58
N PRO A 703 9.15 19.35 -7.72
CA PRO A 703 8.49 20.12 -6.66
C PRO A 703 7.04 19.73 -6.32
N SER A 704 6.44 18.69 -6.92
CA SER A 704 5.00 18.37 -6.72
C SER A 704 4.59 18.17 -5.26
N LEU A 705 5.37 17.44 -4.46
CA LEU A 705 5.00 17.15 -3.07
C LEU A 705 5.06 18.41 -2.18
N THR A 706 6.09 19.23 -2.37
CA THR A 706 6.20 20.52 -1.67
C THR A 706 5.10 21.49 -2.11
N TYR A 707 4.78 21.52 -3.41
CA TYR A 707 3.65 22.29 -3.93
C TYR A 707 2.34 21.83 -3.31
N VAL A 708 2.11 20.51 -3.24
CA VAL A 708 0.94 19.90 -2.60
C VAL A 708 0.77 20.36 -1.16
N VAL A 709 1.82 20.27 -0.34
CA VAL A 709 1.77 20.70 1.06
C VAL A 709 1.55 22.20 1.15
N ALA A 710 2.30 23.01 0.39
CA ALA A 710 2.14 24.46 0.40
C ALA A 710 0.74 24.89 -0.04
N HIS A 711 0.19 24.26 -1.07
CA HIS A 711 -1.14 24.52 -1.59
C HIS A 711 -2.24 24.14 -0.59
N ALA A 712 -2.09 23.00 0.11
CA ALA A 712 -2.98 22.61 1.19
C ALA A 712 -2.88 23.58 2.38
N MET A 713 -1.70 24.07 2.73
CA MET A 713 -1.56 24.99 3.86
C MET A 713 -1.99 26.43 3.54
N HIS A 714 -2.03 26.80 2.25
CA HIS A 714 -2.19 28.18 1.79
C HIS A 714 -3.48 28.85 2.26
N LEU A 715 -4.64 28.20 2.06
CA LEU A 715 -5.92 28.82 2.41
C LEU A 715 -6.02 29.07 3.92
N GLY A 716 -5.48 28.17 4.74
CA GLY A 716 -5.41 28.35 6.20
C GLY A 716 -4.47 29.48 6.62
N ILE A 717 -3.31 29.63 5.98
CA ILE A 717 -2.40 30.76 6.21
C ILE A 717 -3.10 32.07 5.85
N PHE A 718 -3.69 32.16 4.65
CA PHE A 718 -4.31 33.39 4.19
C PHE A 718 -5.54 33.77 5.03
N PHE A 719 -6.48 32.85 5.21
CA PHE A 719 -7.68 33.09 6.01
C PHE A 719 -7.33 33.39 7.47
N GLY A 720 -6.43 32.62 8.09
CA GLY A 720 -5.95 32.88 9.45
C GLY A 720 -5.29 34.25 9.60
N SER A 721 -4.59 34.73 8.56
CA SER A 721 -3.95 36.06 8.56
C SER A 721 -4.99 37.18 8.50
N VAL A 722 -5.95 37.08 7.58
CA VAL A 722 -7.03 38.08 7.47
C VAL A 722 -7.88 38.06 8.75
N PHE A 723 -8.17 36.88 9.30
CA PHE A 723 -8.95 36.73 10.52
C PHE A 723 -8.20 37.27 11.75
N ALA A 724 -6.87 37.09 11.85
CA ALA A 724 -6.03 37.70 12.89
C ALA A 724 -6.02 39.24 12.79
N LEU A 725 -6.03 39.80 11.59
CA LEU A 725 -6.12 41.25 11.36
C LEU A 725 -7.51 41.81 11.72
N ALA A 726 -8.56 41.01 11.55
CA ALA A 726 -9.95 41.41 11.81
C ALA A 726 -10.39 41.17 13.26
N MET A 727 -9.55 40.57 14.11
CA MET A 727 -9.93 40.18 15.47
C MET A 727 -10.07 41.41 16.40
N PRO A 728 -11.19 41.56 17.12
CA PRO A 728 -11.32 42.60 18.13
C PRO A 728 -10.34 42.36 19.28
N GLY A 729 -9.50 43.35 19.62
CA GLY A 729 -8.49 43.23 20.68
C GLY A 729 -7.16 42.59 20.25
N ALA A 730 -6.89 42.51 18.94
CA ALA A 730 -5.64 41.99 18.39
C ALA A 730 -4.38 42.67 18.99
N ARG A 731 -3.38 41.88 19.39
CA ARG A 731 -2.08 42.38 19.87
C ARG A 731 -1.20 42.76 18.68
N VAL A 732 -0.11 43.49 18.92
CA VAL A 732 0.86 43.88 17.86
C VAL A 732 1.35 42.67 17.05
N GLN A 733 1.53 41.51 17.69
CA GLN A 733 1.93 40.27 17.04
C GLN A 733 0.92 39.78 15.98
N HIS A 734 -0.39 39.91 16.25
CA HIS A 734 -1.45 39.56 15.31
C HIS A 734 -1.40 40.44 14.05
N TYR A 735 -1.14 41.74 14.21
CA TYR A 735 -1.00 42.64 13.06
C TYR A 735 0.23 42.33 12.22
N VAL A 736 1.40 42.17 12.85
CA VAL A 736 2.66 41.91 12.13
C VAL A 736 2.56 40.59 11.36
N ILE A 737 2.19 39.50 12.05
CA ILE A 737 2.11 38.16 11.43
C ILE A 737 0.97 38.11 10.40
N GLY A 738 -0.16 38.77 10.68
CA GLY A 738 -1.27 38.88 9.74
C GLY A 738 -0.91 39.59 8.44
N VAL A 739 -0.19 40.72 8.49
CA VAL A 739 0.27 41.42 7.29
C VAL A 739 1.21 40.54 6.44
N PHE A 740 2.19 39.88 7.07
CA PHE A 740 3.09 38.98 6.35
C PHE A 740 2.36 37.81 5.71
N GLY A 741 1.38 37.22 6.41
CA GLY A 741 0.61 36.11 5.88
C GLY A 741 -0.36 36.51 4.76
N VAL A 742 -0.91 37.73 4.77
CA VAL A 742 -1.68 38.29 3.64
C VAL A 742 -0.77 38.52 2.42
N LEU A 743 0.42 39.10 2.62
CA LEU A 743 1.40 39.30 1.55
C LEU A 743 1.83 37.96 0.93
N TYR A 744 2.08 36.95 1.76
CA TYR A 744 2.32 35.58 1.31
C TYR A 744 1.13 35.02 0.51
N GLY A 745 -0.09 35.27 0.97
CA GLY A 745 -1.34 34.91 0.31
C GLY A 745 -1.44 35.36 -1.15
N VAL A 746 -1.00 36.60 -1.41
CA VAL A 746 -0.99 37.17 -2.76
C VAL A 746 0.23 36.72 -3.56
N ALA A 747 1.41 36.65 -2.91
CA ALA A 747 2.66 36.33 -3.57
C ALA A 747 2.74 34.87 -4.03
N PHE A 748 2.16 33.92 -3.30
CA PHE A 748 2.29 32.49 -3.61
C PHE A 748 1.61 32.10 -4.93
N PRO A 749 0.32 32.42 -5.19
CA PRO A 749 -0.30 32.12 -6.48
C PRO A 749 0.45 32.79 -7.65
N ALA A 750 0.90 34.04 -7.47
CA ALA A 750 1.66 34.76 -8.48
C ALA A 750 3.03 34.10 -8.75
N GLY A 751 3.75 33.69 -7.70
CA GLY A 751 5.03 32.99 -7.81
C GLY A 751 4.91 31.63 -8.48
N VAL A 752 3.82 30.91 -8.22
CA VAL A 752 3.52 29.63 -8.89
C VAL A 752 3.25 29.84 -10.38
N CYS A 753 2.42 30.83 -10.74
CA CYS A 753 2.18 31.19 -12.15
C CYS A 753 3.49 31.57 -12.86
N TYR A 754 4.34 32.35 -12.20
CA TYR A 754 5.65 32.75 -12.71
C TYR A 754 6.58 31.55 -12.91
N LEU A 755 6.62 30.61 -11.97
CA LEU A 755 7.45 29.40 -12.06
C LEU A 755 7.00 28.48 -13.19
N ILE A 756 5.68 28.30 -13.37
CA ILE A 756 5.13 27.56 -14.52
C ILE A 756 5.53 28.25 -15.82
N ALA A 757 5.29 29.56 -15.94
CA ALA A 757 5.56 30.31 -17.16
C ALA A 757 7.03 30.26 -17.59
N ARG A 758 7.97 30.15 -16.63
CA ARG A 758 9.41 30.24 -16.90
C ARG A 758 10.15 28.90 -16.88
N HIS A 759 9.69 27.89 -16.14
CA HIS A 759 10.49 26.71 -15.82
C HIS A 759 9.82 25.35 -16.07
N THR A 760 8.54 25.29 -16.45
CA THR A 760 7.97 24.02 -16.90
C THR A 760 8.31 23.83 -18.37
N GLY A 761 9.49 23.27 -18.68
CA GLY A 761 9.84 22.78 -20.03
C GLY A 761 8.99 21.58 -20.46
N ALA A 762 7.72 21.55 -20.06
CA ALA A 762 6.75 20.49 -20.30
C ALA A 762 5.81 20.93 -21.42
N SER A 763 5.49 20.01 -22.32
CA SER A 763 4.52 20.18 -23.40
C SER A 763 3.34 19.24 -23.16
N PHE A 764 2.13 19.67 -23.55
CA PHE A 764 0.94 18.86 -23.44
C PHE A 764 0.66 18.14 -24.76
N THR A 765 0.74 16.83 -24.75
CA THR A 765 0.51 15.95 -25.89
C THR A 765 -0.90 15.39 -25.86
N LYS A 766 -1.69 15.55 -26.93
CA LYS A 766 -3.06 15.02 -26.99
C LYS A 766 -3.06 13.50 -27.22
N TYR A 767 -3.98 12.78 -26.59
CA TYR A 767 -4.18 11.36 -26.90
C TYR A 767 -4.80 11.21 -28.29
N TRP A 768 -4.08 10.57 -29.20
CA TRP A 768 -4.53 10.41 -30.58
C TRP A 768 -5.75 9.47 -30.68
N GLN A 769 -5.77 8.36 -29.93
CA GLN A 769 -6.87 7.37 -29.93
C GLN A 769 -8.22 7.98 -29.49
N PHE A 770 -8.23 8.74 -28.41
CA PHE A 770 -9.46 9.36 -27.90
C PHE A 770 -9.93 10.55 -28.74
N SER A 771 -9.07 11.07 -29.63
CA SER A 771 -9.41 12.23 -30.43
C SER A 771 -10.45 11.96 -31.52
N ARG A 772 -10.61 10.69 -31.94
CA ARG A 772 -11.53 10.25 -33.00
C ARG A 772 -12.86 9.70 -32.48
N LYS A 773 -13.03 9.55 -31.17
CA LYS A 773 -14.25 9.01 -30.54
C LYS A 773 -15.40 10.03 -30.58
N PRO A 774 -16.67 9.60 -30.77
CA PRO A 774 -17.83 10.50 -30.79
C PRO A 774 -17.98 11.23 -29.45
N LEU A 775 -18.55 12.45 -29.47
CA LEU A 775 -18.57 13.38 -28.32
C LEU A 775 -19.10 12.78 -27.02
N HIS A 776 -20.14 11.95 -27.10
CA HIS A 776 -20.75 11.32 -25.93
C HIS A 776 -19.82 10.30 -25.25
N GLU A 777 -18.95 9.60 -26.00
CA GLU A 777 -17.92 8.74 -25.42
C GLU A 777 -16.74 9.57 -24.88
N ARG A 778 -16.42 10.71 -25.50
CA ARG A 778 -15.27 11.55 -25.16
C ARG A 778 -15.38 12.27 -23.82
N LEU A 779 -16.58 12.34 -23.23
CA LEU A 779 -16.85 13.04 -21.97
C LEU A 779 -15.97 12.52 -20.81
N LEU A 780 -15.77 11.20 -20.77
CA LEU A 780 -15.04 10.47 -19.72
C LEU A 780 -13.57 10.21 -20.05
N TYR A 781 -13.11 10.47 -21.28
CA TYR A 781 -11.73 10.22 -21.65
C TYR A 781 -10.84 11.47 -21.46
N PRO A 782 -9.64 11.33 -20.90
CA PRO A 782 -8.69 12.44 -20.81
C PRO A 782 -8.25 12.88 -22.21
N VAL A 783 -8.02 14.18 -22.40
CA VAL A 783 -7.71 14.80 -23.71
C VAL A 783 -6.24 14.62 -24.12
N GLY A 784 -5.33 14.47 -23.17
CA GLY A 784 -3.87 14.41 -23.43
C GLY A 784 -3.08 14.11 -22.16
N TYR A 785 -1.75 14.16 -22.19
CA TYR A 785 -0.85 14.03 -21.04
C TYR A 785 0.29 15.04 -21.14
N TRP A 786 1.09 15.20 -20.07
CA TRP A 786 2.25 16.09 -20.05
C TRP A 786 3.55 15.31 -20.34
N HIS A 787 4.40 15.85 -21.20
CA HIS A 787 5.69 15.29 -21.63
C HIS A 787 6.80 16.35 -21.50
N PRO A 788 8.10 16.02 -21.27
CA PRO A 788 8.68 14.71 -20.98
C PRO A 788 8.26 14.05 -19.67
N ALA A 789 8.44 12.73 -19.57
CA ALA A 789 8.08 11.95 -18.40
C ALA A 789 8.79 12.42 -17.12
N ALA A 790 9.99 13.00 -17.23
CA ALA A 790 10.71 13.59 -16.10
C ALA A 790 9.94 14.77 -15.49
N GLN A 791 9.51 15.75 -16.30
CA GLN A 791 8.65 16.84 -15.83
C GLN A 791 7.30 16.32 -15.34
N GLN A 792 6.71 15.31 -16.01
CA GLN A 792 5.47 14.70 -15.54
C GLN A 792 5.63 14.07 -14.15
N ARG A 793 6.78 13.45 -13.82
CA ARG A 793 7.05 12.92 -12.47
C ARG A 793 7.35 14.01 -11.45
N MET A 794 8.08 15.06 -11.84
CA MET A 794 8.42 16.19 -10.97
C MET A 794 7.19 17.00 -10.55
N TYR A 795 6.33 17.34 -11.51
CA TYR A 795 5.17 18.20 -11.28
C TYR A 795 3.88 17.40 -11.06
N GLY A 796 3.84 16.13 -11.51
CA GLY A 796 2.78 15.17 -11.24
C GLY A 796 1.41 15.79 -11.26
N SER A 797 0.81 15.86 -10.09
CA SER A 797 -0.55 16.31 -9.86
C SER A 797 -0.84 17.78 -10.15
N MET A 798 0.18 18.64 -10.09
CA MET A 798 0.04 20.05 -10.41
C MET A 798 -0.40 20.23 -11.87
N LEU A 799 0.10 19.37 -12.75
CA LEU A 799 -0.16 19.42 -14.19
C LEU A 799 -1.22 18.42 -14.64
N THR A 800 -1.34 17.25 -13.99
CA THR A 800 -2.14 16.13 -14.51
C THR A 800 -3.64 16.38 -14.60
N ASN A 801 -4.21 17.37 -13.89
CA ASN A 801 -5.64 17.68 -13.96
C ASN A 801 -5.97 18.76 -14.99
N MET A 802 -4.98 19.52 -15.45
CA MET A 802 -5.18 20.65 -16.35
C MET A 802 -4.86 20.30 -17.79
N LYS A 803 -5.56 20.95 -18.72
CA LYS A 803 -5.29 20.89 -20.15
C LYS A 803 -4.13 21.83 -20.52
N GLY A 804 -3.36 21.47 -21.54
CA GLY A 804 -2.11 22.11 -21.96
C GLY A 804 -2.04 23.65 -21.93
N SER A 805 -3.04 24.33 -22.44
CA SER A 805 -3.06 25.81 -22.52
C SER A 805 -3.42 26.50 -21.21
N TYR A 806 -3.84 25.74 -20.19
CA TYR A 806 -4.51 26.26 -19.00
C TYR A 806 -3.79 25.91 -17.69
N VAL A 807 -2.48 25.64 -17.74
CA VAL A 807 -1.71 25.25 -16.55
C VAL A 807 -1.77 26.28 -15.44
N TYR A 808 -1.70 27.56 -15.78
CA TYR A 808 -1.74 28.67 -14.81
C TYR A 808 -3.06 28.71 -14.02
N TRP A 809 -4.12 28.03 -14.48
CA TRP A 809 -5.36 27.88 -13.73
C TRP A 809 -5.25 26.87 -12.57
N CYS A 810 -4.10 26.21 -12.37
CA CYS A 810 -3.87 25.31 -11.23
C CYS A 810 -4.02 26.02 -9.87
N VAL A 811 -3.84 27.35 -9.83
CA VAL A 811 -4.07 28.19 -8.65
C VAL A 811 -5.44 28.87 -8.67
N PHE A 812 -6.23 28.76 -9.74
CA PHE A 812 -7.48 29.51 -9.89
C PHE A 812 -8.47 29.24 -8.77
N GLN A 813 -8.73 27.96 -8.47
CA GLN A 813 -9.66 27.66 -7.39
C GLN A 813 -9.16 28.17 -6.05
N LEU A 814 -7.86 28.02 -5.77
CA LEU A 814 -7.28 28.55 -4.56
C LEU A 814 -7.48 30.07 -4.50
N SER A 815 -7.25 30.80 -5.60
CA SER A 815 -7.48 32.24 -5.67
C SER A 815 -8.95 32.62 -5.44
N VAL A 816 -9.91 31.91 -6.06
CA VAL A 816 -11.35 32.15 -5.83
C VAL A 816 -11.69 31.91 -4.36
N LEU A 817 -11.18 30.84 -3.76
CA LEU A 817 -11.40 30.54 -2.34
C LEU A 817 -10.68 31.50 -1.41
N CYS A 818 -9.54 32.07 -1.79
CA CYS A 818 -8.91 33.16 -1.04
C CYS A 818 -9.82 34.39 -1.01
N VAL A 819 -10.45 34.76 -2.14
CA VAL A 819 -11.43 35.88 -2.17
C VAL A 819 -12.64 35.57 -1.27
N VAL A 820 -13.16 34.35 -1.32
CA VAL A 820 -14.23 33.87 -0.43
C VAL A 820 -13.77 33.96 1.04
N GLY A 821 -12.57 33.48 1.37
CA GLY A 821 -11.98 33.56 2.71
C GLY A 821 -11.80 35.00 3.21
N LEU A 822 -11.41 35.93 2.33
CA LEU A 822 -11.30 37.34 2.64
C LEU A 822 -12.66 37.94 3.02
N ILE A 823 -13.72 37.60 2.28
CA ILE A 823 -15.09 38.04 2.58
C ILE A 823 -15.57 37.41 3.91
N ALA A 824 -15.31 36.12 4.13
CA ALA A 824 -15.72 35.39 5.33
C ALA A 824 -15.05 35.90 6.62
N ALA A 825 -13.84 36.46 6.52
CA ALA A 825 -13.10 36.96 7.68
C ALA A 825 -13.60 38.33 8.18
N VAL A 826 -14.41 39.05 7.38
CA VAL A 826 -15.00 40.32 7.79
C VAL A 826 -16.02 40.11 8.90
N HIS A 827 -15.91 40.87 9.99
CA HIS A 827 -16.93 40.91 11.03
C HIS A 827 -18.00 41.95 10.64
N PRO A 828 -19.19 41.54 10.15
CA PRO A 828 -20.20 42.50 9.77
C PRO A 828 -20.85 43.11 11.01
N PRO A 829 -21.39 44.33 10.92
CA PRO A 829 -22.29 44.83 11.95
C PRO A 829 -23.49 43.89 12.13
N VAL A 830 -24.02 43.83 13.36
CA VAL A 830 -25.14 42.95 13.75
C VAL A 830 -26.30 43.05 12.74
N GLY A 831 -26.73 41.91 12.20
CA GLY A 831 -27.85 41.79 11.26
C GLY A 831 -27.50 41.73 9.77
N VAL A 832 -26.23 41.93 9.39
CA VAL A 832 -25.82 42.03 7.96
C VAL A 832 -25.11 40.77 7.43
N CYS A 833 -25.15 39.67 8.19
CA CYS A 833 -24.51 38.39 7.81
C CYS A 833 -25.00 37.79 6.49
N HIS A 834 -26.27 38.01 6.13
CA HIS A 834 -26.82 37.57 4.85
C HIS A 834 -26.09 38.20 3.65
N VAL A 835 -25.63 39.46 3.77
CA VAL A 835 -24.89 40.15 2.70
C VAL A 835 -23.55 39.48 2.43
N LEU A 836 -22.82 39.08 3.48
CA LEU A 836 -21.55 38.36 3.30
C LEU A 836 -21.75 37.03 2.57
N TYR A 837 -22.77 36.26 2.94
CA TYR A 837 -23.12 35.03 2.23
C TYR A 837 -23.48 35.28 0.76
N PHE A 838 -24.26 36.32 0.44
CA PHE A 838 -24.56 36.68 -0.95
C PHE A 838 -23.30 37.08 -1.74
N CYS A 839 -22.39 37.86 -1.15
CA CYS A 839 -21.12 38.21 -1.79
C CYS A 839 -20.27 36.97 -2.10
N MET A 840 -20.18 36.02 -1.15
CA MET A 840 -19.46 34.77 -1.39
C MET A 840 -20.13 33.91 -2.46
N ALA A 841 -21.46 33.81 -2.46
CA ALA A 841 -22.21 33.11 -3.50
C ALA A 841 -21.94 33.71 -4.89
N ALA A 842 -21.90 35.03 -5.02
CA ALA A 842 -21.60 35.71 -6.28
C ALA A 842 -20.19 35.38 -6.80
N VAL A 843 -19.18 35.39 -5.92
CA VAL A 843 -17.80 35.01 -6.27
C VAL A 843 -17.71 33.55 -6.71
N LEU A 844 -18.38 32.64 -6.00
CA LEU A 844 -18.40 31.21 -6.33
C LEU A 844 -19.12 30.93 -7.65
N LEU A 845 -20.24 31.59 -7.94
CA LEU A 845 -20.96 31.47 -9.21
C LEU A 845 -20.15 32.05 -10.38
N ALA A 846 -19.46 33.18 -10.18
CA ALA A 846 -18.54 33.71 -11.18
C ALA A 846 -17.39 32.71 -11.46
N GLY A 847 -16.83 32.12 -10.40
CA GLY A 847 -15.85 31.04 -10.50
C GLY A 847 -16.38 29.84 -11.29
N ALA A 848 -17.60 29.38 -10.99
CA ALA A 848 -18.26 28.30 -11.71
C ALA A 848 -18.39 28.60 -13.21
N GLY A 849 -18.84 29.82 -13.55
CA GLY A 849 -18.97 30.27 -14.93
C GLY A 849 -17.65 30.23 -15.70
N VAL A 850 -16.55 30.68 -15.06
CA VAL A 850 -15.21 30.63 -15.66
C VAL A 850 -14.74 29.19 -15.89
N VAL A 851 -14.91 28.29 -14.92
CA VAL A 851 -14.54 26.88 -15.08
C VAL A 851 -15.34 26.23 -16.20
N ALA A 852 -16.65 26.47 -16.26
CA ALA A 852 -17.54 25.93 -17.29
C ALA A 852 -17.17 26.44 -18.69
N PHE A 853 -16.93 27.74 -18.83
CA PHE A 853 -16.65 28.40 -20.10
C PHE A 853 -15.28 28.03 -20.66
N THR A 854 -14.24 28.01 -19.82
CA THR A 854 -12.87 27.76 -20.27
C THR A 854 -12.60 26.30 -20.62
N ASN A 855 -13.38 25.36 -20.05
CA ASN A 855 -13.15 23.91 -20.13
C ASN A 855 -11.67 23.58 -19.89
N MET A 856 -11.17 24.11 -18.76
CA MET A 856 -9.74 24.11 -18.41
C MET A 856 -9.20 22.73 -17.97
N MET A 857 -10.09 21.79 -17.61
CA MET A 857 -9.71 20.48 -17.09
C MET A 857 -9.32 19.50 -18.20
N ARG A 858 -8.62 18.44 -17.81
CA ARG A 858 -8.15 17.38 -18.71
C ARG A 858 -9.27 16.51 -19.31
N SER A 859 -10.45 16.50 -18.71
CA SER A 859 -11.66 15.86 -19.26
C SER A 859 -12.89 16.74 -19.01
N ALA A 860 -13.90 16.60 -19.86
CA ALA A 860 -15.16 17.32 -19.69
C ALA A 860 -15.87 16.90 -18.40
N PHE A 861 -15.78 15.62 -18.00
CA PHE A 861 -16.27 15.16 -16.71
C PHE A 861 -15.67 15.96 -15.54
N LEU A 862 -14.34 16.13 -15.50
CA LEU A 862 -13.70 16.92 -14.43
C LEU A 862 -14.13 18.39 -14.44
N THR A 863 -14.30 18.99 -15.62
CA THR A 863 -14.86 20.33 -15.75
C THR A 863 -16.25 20.39 -15.11
N VAL A 864 -17.14 19.45 -15.46
CA VAL A 864 -18.51 19.37 -14.90
C VAL A 864 -18.48 19.20 -13.39
N MET A 865 -17.69 18.25 -12.87
CA MET A 865 -17.62 18.01 -11.42
C MET A 865 -17.10 19.24 -10.67
N ARG A 866 -16.09 19.94 -11.21
CA ARG A 866 -15.55 21.15 -10.58
C ARG A 866 -16.53 22.31 -10.63
N THR A 867 -17.27 22.47 -11.73
CA THR A 867 -18.34 23.47 -11.81
C THR A 867 -19.46 23.18 -10.84
N ALA A 868 -19.87 21.92 -10.71
CA ALA A 868 -20.87 21.48 -9.74
C ALA A 868 -20.40 21.77 -8.31
N SER A 869 -19.13 21.51 -7.97
CA SER A 869 -18.57 21.88 -6.67
C SER A 869 -18.73 23.38 -6.35
N PHE A 870 -18.38 24.28 -7.28
CA PHE A 870 -18.55 25.72 -7.08
C PHE A 870 -20.03 26.13 -6.93
N VAL A 871 -20.90 25.56 -7.76
CA VAL A 871 -22.36 25.83 -7.70
C VAL A 871 -22.94 25.34 -6.38
N LEU A 872 -22.53 24.17 -5.88
CA LEU A 872 -23.00 23.63 -4.61
C LEU A 872 -22.50 24.45 -3.42
N LEU A 873 -21.25 24.92 -3.45
CA LEU A 873 -20.75 25.88 -2.46
C LEU A 873 -21.54 27.20 -2.49
N ALA A 874 -21.86 27.72 -3.67
CA ALA A 874 -22.68 28.92 -3.79
C ALA A 874 -24.12 28.69 -3.28
N ALA A 875 -24.71 27.53 -3.59
CA ALA A 875 -26.02 27.13 -3.09
C ALA A 875 -26.02 27.01 -1.57
N LEU A 876 -24.96 26.47 -0.96
CA LEU A 876 -24.78 26.45 0.49
C LEU A 876 -24.82 27.88 1.05
N CYS A 877 -24.02 28.80 0.51
CA CYS A 877 -24.06 30.22 0.92
C CYS A 877 -25.46 30.84 0.79
N LEU A 878 -26.18 30.56 -0.30
CA LEU A 878 -27.55 31.07 -0.49
C LEU A 878 -28.53 30.47 0.54
N THR A 879 -28.42 29.17 0.85
CA THR A 879 -29.24 28.55 1.89
C THR A 879 -28.91 29.08 3.29
N SER A 880 -27.63 29.35 3.58
CA SER A 880 -27.20 29.99 4.83
C SER A 880 -27.73 31.42 4.95
N ALA A 881 -27.71 32.20 3.86
CA ALA A 881 -28.29 33.53 3.82
C ALA A 881 -29.81 33.50 4.10
N ALA A 882 -30.53 32.57 3.47
CA ALA A 882 -31.97 32.38 3.68
C ALA A 882 -32.27 31.95 5.13
N ASN A 883 -31.49 31.02 5.69
CA ASN A 883 -31.64 30.56 7.07
C ASN A 883 -31.36 31.65 8.10
N HIS A 884 -30.43 32.56 7.80
CA HIS A 884 -30.16 33.71 8.65
C HIS A 884 -31.32 34.73 8.62
N LEU A 885 -32.04 34.84 7.50
CA LEU A 885 -33.20 35.73 7.39
C LEU A 885 -34.47 35.13 8.03
N ALA A 886 -34.68 33.82 7.85
CA ALA A 886 -35.83 33.09 8.38
C ALA A 886 -35.40 31.66 8.80
N PRO A 887 -35.02 31.45 10.07
CA PRO A 887 -34.63 30.13 10.57
C PRO A 887 -35.79 29.15 10.40
N SER A 888 -35.55 28.06 9.67
CA SER A 888 -36.58 27.05 9.39
C SER A 888 -35.99 25.65 9.37
N ASP A 889 -36.79 24.66 9.79
CA ASP A 889 -36.42 23.25 9.75
C ASP A 889 -36.15 22.79 8.29
N GLY A 890 -36.88 23.35 7.31
CA GLY A 890 -36.67 23.07 5.89
C GLY A 890 -35.32 23.58 5.38
N GLY A 891 -34.89 24.75 5.86
CA GLY A 891 -33.61 25.33 5.54
C GLY A 891 -32.41 24.56 6.09
N ALA A 892 -32.52 23.99 7.30
CA ALA A 892 -31.51 23.08 7.86
C ALA A 892 -31.40 21.78 7.05
N ARG A 893 -32.54 21.23 6.59
CA ARG A 893 -32.56 20.04 5.72
C ARG A 893 -31.95 20.33 4.34
N ALA A 894 -32.22 21.50 3.76
CA ALA A 894 -31.64 21.93 2.49
C ALA A 894 -30.11 22.05 2.59
N TYR A 895 -29.61 22.68 3.65
CA TYR A 895 -28.16 22.79 3.91
C TYR A 895 -27.49 21.42 4.02
N ALA A 896 -28.09 20.49 4.79
CA ALA A 896 -27.60 19.13 4.90
C ALA A 896 -27.60 18.38 3.56
N ALA A 897 -28.68 18.48 2.78
CA ALA A 897 -28.77 17.85 1.46
C ALA A 897 -27.71 18.38 0.48
N LEU A 898 -27.43 19.69 0.51
CA LEU A 898 -26.39 20.31 -0.29
C LEU A 898 -24.98 19.84 0.12
N LEU A 899 -24.71 19.68 1.41
CA LEU A 899 -23.44 19.10 1.89
C LEU A 899 -23.28 17.63 1.45
N MET A 900 -24.34 16.83 1.51
CA MET A 900 -24.34 15.45 1.00
C MET A 900 -24.04 15.44 -0.51
N LEU A 901 -24.70 16.30 -1.28
CA LEU A 901 -24.49 16.38 -2.72
C LEU A 901 -23.06 16.82 -3.05
N LEU A 902 -22.53 17.84 -2.36
CA LEU A 902 -21.15 18.28 -2.53
C LEU A 902 -20.16 17.15 -2.25
N THR A 903 -20.36 16.40 -1.16
CA THR A 903 -19.45 15.29 -0.80
C THR A 903 -19.51 14.14 -1.80
N THR A 904 -20.68 13.83 -2.37
CA THR A 904 -20.78 12.86 -3.48
C THR A 904 -20.08 13.32 -4.75
N VAL A 905 -20.17 14.61 -5.10
CA VAL A 905 -19.45 15.19 -6.25
C VAL A 905 -17.93 15.09 -6.04
N LEU A 906 -17.45 15.42 -4.84
CA LEU A 906 -16.03 15.29 -4.51
C LEU A 906 -15.54 13.84 -4.59
N LEU A 907 -16.31 12.89 -4.05
CA LEU A 907 -15.98 11.46 -4.11
C LEU A 907 -15.94 10.95 -5.55
N ALA A 908 -16.92 11.32 -6.38
CA ALA A 908 -16.94 10.92 -7.79
C ALA A 908 -15.75 11.52 -8.58
N ALA A 909 -15.36 12.76 -8.30
CA ALA A 909 -14.17 13.37 -8.89
C ALA A 909 -12.87 12.66 -8.46
N THR A 910 -12.72 12.31 -7.17
CA THR A 910 -11.53 11.60 -6.68
C THR A 910 -11.43 10.18 -7.24
N VAL A 911 -12.55 9.44 -7.28
CA VAL A 911 -12.62 8.10 -7.88
C VAL A 911 -12.29 8.14 -9.37
N TYR A 912 -12.80 9.13 -10.10
CA TYR A 912 -12.46 9.32 -11.52
C TYR A 912 -10.96 9.58 -11.72
N CYS A 913 -10.36 10.48 -10.93
CA CYS A 913 -8.92 10.73 -10.99
C CYS A 913 -8.10 9.47 -10.69
N ALA A 914 -8.52 8.65 -9.71
CA ALA A 914 -7.86 7.39 -9.37
C ALA A 914 -7.97 6.35 -10.49
N ALA A 915 -9.15 6.26 -11.13
CA ALA A 915 -9.37 5.37 -12.27
C ALA A 915 -8.52 5.79 -13.49
N VAL A 916 -8.48 7.09 -13.82
CA VAL A 916 -7.62 7.60 -14.91
C VAL A 916 -6.15 7.35 -14.63
N TRP A 917 -5.70 7.59 -13.41
CA TRP A 917 -4.33 7.30 -13.00
C TRP A 917 -4.00 5.80 -13.12
N TYR A 918 -4.89 4.93 -12.64
CA TYR A 918 -4.73 3.48 -12.73
C TYR A 918 -4.67 2.97 -14.18
N VAL A 919 -5.57 3.48 -15.04
CA VAL A 919 -5.60 3.14 -16.46
C VAL A 919 -4.32 3.59 -17.15
N GLU A 920 -3.87 4.82 -16.89
CA GLU A 920 -2.61 5.31 -17.43
C GLU A 920 -1.41 4.51 -16.96
N ASP A 921 -1.33 4.15 -15.68
CA ASP A 921 -0.21 3.37 -15.13
C ASP A 921 -0.15 1.96 -15.75
N ARG A 922 -1.30 1.32 -15.92
CA ARG A 922 -1.41 -0.03 -16.52
C ARG A 922 -1.22 -0.07 -18.03
N HIS A 923 -1.70 0.94 -18.77
CA HIS A 923 -1.77 0.93 -20.24
C HIS A 923 -0.96 2.08 -20.87
N TRP A 924 0.06 2.60 -20.18
CA TRP A 924 0.77 3.80 -20.64
C TRP A 924 1.38 3.63 -22.04
N GLN A 925 1.88 2.45 -22.40
CA GLN A 925 2.47 2.19 -23.71
C GLN A 925 1.41 2.30 -24.81
N GLU A 926 0.28 1.60 -24.65
CA GLU A 926 -0.82 1.59 -25.62
C GLU A 926 -1.45 2.98 -25.82
N LEU A 927 -1.50 3.78 -24.75
CA LEU A 927 -2.12 5.11 -24.75
C LEU A 927 -1.17 6.21 -25.24
N ARG A 928 0.13 6.14 -24.92
CA ARG A 928 1.09 7.24 -25.14
C ARG A 928 1.99 7.04 -26.36
N GLU A 929 2.28 5.79 -26.75
CA GLU A 929 3.06 5.52 -27.95
C GLU A 929 2.12 5.41 -29.16
N PRO A 930 2.38 6.14 -30.26
CA PRO A 930 1.78 5.76 -31.53
C PRO A 930 2.21 4.31 -31.81
N GLN A 931 1.26 3.41 -32.13
CA GLN A 931 1.65 2.11 -32.67
C GLN A 931 2.60 2.39 -33.85
N ARG A 932 3.87 2.02 -33.70
CA ARG A 932 4.89 2.09 -34.75
C ARG A 932 4.38 1.48 -36.07
N GLY A 933 3.43 0.55 -35.98
CA GLY A 933 2.71 -0.03 -37.11
C GLY A 933 2.01 0.95 -38.05
N GLY A 934 1.69 2.19 -37.66
CA GLY A 934 1.16 3.19 -38.59
C GLY A 934 2.21 3.83 -39.49
N LEU A 935 3.44 3.98 -39.00
CA LEU A 935 4.57 4.49 -39.79
C LEU A 935 5.24 3.35 -40.57
N ASP A 936 5.29 2.14 -40.00
CA ASP A 936 5.78 0.95 -40.71
C ASP A 936 4.80 0.48 -41.80
N ALA A 937 3.48 0.72 -41.67
CA ALA A 937 2.51 0.50 -42.75
C ALA A 937 2.64 1.55 -43.87
N LEU A 938 2.87 2.82 -43.53
CA LEU A 938 3.10 3.87 -44.53
C LEU A 938 4.48 3.76 -45.19
N LEU A 939 5.49 3.23 -44.50
CA LEU A 939 6.81 2.99 -45.07
C LEU A 939 6.86 1.68 -45.88
N ARG A 940 6.01 0.69 -45.58
CA ARG A 940 5.88 -0.50 -46.44
C ARG A 940 5.04 -0.27 -47.69
N ASP A 941 3.99 0.55 -47.63
CA ASP A 941 3.16 0.83 -48.81
C ASP A 941 3.91 1.67 -49.88
N ASP A 942 4.93 2.45 -49.50
CA ASP A 942 5.79 3.18 -50.46
C ASP A 942 6.99 2.37 -50.96
N GLU A 943 7.43 1.30 -50.27
CA GLU A 943 8.49 0.41 -50.77
C GLU A 943 7.98 -0.78 -51.60
N GLU A 944 6.72 -1.20 -51.42
CA GLU A 944 6.14 -2.32 -52.19
C GLU A 944 5.46 -1.86 -53.49
N SER A 945 5.19 -0.56 -53.65
CA SER A 945 4.58 0.02 -54.86
C SER A 945 5.55 0.24 -56.03
N ASP A 946 6.87 0.23 -55.79
CA ASP A 946 7.87 0.37 -56.86
C ASP A 946 8.35 -0.97 -57.46
N GLU A 947 8.05 -2.12 -56.84
CA GLU A 947 8.34 -3.44 -57.42
C GLU A 947 7.16 -4.05 -58.22
N GLU A 948 5.91 -3.65 -57.97
CA GLU A 948 4.77 -4.06 -58.80
C GLU A 948 4.63 -3.28 -60.11
N LEU A 949 5.17 -2.06 -60.19
CA LEU A 949 5.15 -1.26 -61.42
C LEU A 949 6.00 -1.87 -62.56
N ARG A 950 6.81 -2.89 -62.27
CA ARG A 950 7.64 -3.60 -63.25
C ARG A 950 7.02 -4.89 -63.79
N LYS A 951 5.83 -5.30 -63.35
CA LYS A 951 5.20 -6.58 -63.76
C LYS A 951 3.85 -6.49 -64.47
N HIS A 952 3.24 -5.31 -64.59
CA HIS A 952 1.98 -5.13 -65.33
C HIS A 952 2.16 -4.27 -66.59
N HIS A 953 2.94 -4.79 -67.53
CA HIS A 953 2.82 -4.47 -68.96
C HIS A 953 2.18 -5.67 -69.65
N ASP A 954 0.86 -5.76 -69.56
CA ASP A 954 0.00 -6.30 -70.61
C ASP A 954 -1.46 -6.27 -70.12
N ARG A 955 -2.36 -5.87 -71.01
CA ARG A 955 -3.82 -6.11 -70.96
C ARG A 955 -4.74 -5.01 -70.36
N THR A 956 -4.86 -3.93 -71.13
CA THR A 956 -6.12 -3.36 -71.68
C THR A 956 -7.48 -3.63 -70.98
N SER A 957 -8.14 -2.53 -70.56
CA SER A 957 -9.51 -2.09 -70.95
C SER A 957 -10.58 -1.86 -69.85
N SER A 958 -11.05 -0.60 -69.79
CA SER A 958 -12.37 -0.09 -69.32
C SER A 958 -12.64 -0.03 -67.79
N SER A 959 -13.29 0.98 -67.17
CA SER A 959 -13.77 2.31 -67.56
C SER A 959 -14.44 3.02 -66.35
N TYR A 960 -14.40 4.36 -66.29
CA TYR A 960 -15.29 5.35 -65.56
C TYR A 960 -15.33 5.32 -64.01
N ALA A 961 -15.35 6.42 -63.23
CA ALA A 961 -15.35 7.90 -63.37
C ALA A 961 -14.99 8.47 -61.97
N SER A 962 -13.99 9.35 -61.75
CA SER A 962 -13.85 10.81 -61.97
C SER A 962 -14.70 11.74 -61.08
N GLY A 963 -14.02 12.59 -60.29
CA GLY A 963 -14.57 13.84 -59.71
C GLY A 963 -13.92 14.31 -58.38
N THR A 964 -12.65 14.76 -58.32
CA THR A 964 -12.15 16.17 -58.20
C THR A 964 -12.66 16.99 -56.97
N ALA A 965 -11.91 17.81 -56.23
CA ALA A 965 -10.51 18.27 -56.21
C ALA A 965 -10.27 19.27 -55.02
N GLY A 966 -8.99 19.56 -54.68
CA GLY A 966 -8.51 20.78 -53.98
C GLY A 966 -8.18 20.62 -52.48
N ALA A 967 -6.99 20.18 -52.02
CA ALA A 967 -5.63 20.76 -52.07
C ALA A 967 -5.41 22.05 -51.25
N SER A 968 -4.75 21.91 -50.10
CA SER A 968 -3.91 22.94 -49.45
C SER A 968 -2.94 22.28 -48.46
N SER A 969 -1.64 22.43 -48.76
CA SER A 969 -0.46 21.86 -48.10
C SER A 969 -0.20 22.40 -46.69
N TYR A 970 0.21 21.53 -45.75
CA TYR A 970 0.96 21.92 -44.55
C TYR A 970 2.18 21.00 -44.37
N ARG A 971 3.36 21.63 -44.33
CA ARG A 971 4.70 21.04 -44.23
C ARG A 971 5.01 20.72 -42.75
N PRO A 972 5.48 19.51 -42.37
CA PRO A 972 5.88 19.23 -40.99
C PRO A 972 7.28 19.80 -40.69
N PRO A 973 7.58 20.27 -39.45
CA PRO A 973 8.92 20.71 -39.06
C PRO A 973 9.84 19.51 -38.81
N ALA A 974 11.13 19.66 -39.15
CA ALA A 974 12.20 18.68 -38.99
C ALA A 974 12.51 18.32 -37.51
N PRO A 975 13.00 17.10 -37.22
CA PRO A 975 13.46 16.71 -35.88
C PRO A 975 14.86 17.27 -35.57
N PRO A 976 15.18 17.67 -34.32
CA PRO A 976 16.54 18.04 -33.95
C PRO A 976 17.43 16.79 -33.79
N GLN A 977 18.63 16.86 -34.37
CA GLN A 977 19.70 15.87 -34.28
C GLN A 977 20.14 15.61 -32.83
N TRP A 978 20.24 14.32 -32.47
CA TRP A 978 20.98 13.83 -31.30
C TRP A 978 22.40 13.47 -31.75
N GLU A 979 23.39 14.26 -31.33
CA GLU A 979 24.81 13.92 -31.47
C GLU A 979 25.35 13.24 -30.19
N ARG A 980 25.50 11.93 -30.36
CA ARG A 980 26.40 10.95 -29.74
C ARG A 980 27.76 11.55 -29.30
N ILE A 981 28.15 11.39 -28.02
CA ILE A 981 29.53 11.12 -27.57
C ILE A 981 29.48 10.37 -26.22
N ILE A 982 29.90 9.10 -26.24
CA ILE A 982 30.44 8.34 -25.10
C ILE A 982 31.89 8.07 -25.49
N GLY A 983 32.85 8.42 -24.63
CA GLY A 983 34.25 8.03 -24.83
C GLY A 983 35.28 8.77 -23.97
N SER A 984 35.69 8.10 -22.87
CA SER A 984 37.06 8.04 -22.34
C SER A 984 37.82 9.33 -21.99
N ASN A 985 38.07 9.58 -20.71
CA ASN A 985 39.36 9.25 -20.06
C ASN A 985 39.49 9.87 -18.66
N GLU A 986 40.14 9.10 -17.79
CA GLU A 986 40.58 9.42 -16.44
C GLU A 986 41.45 10.69 -16.38
N ARG A 987 41.36 11.44 -15.28
CA ARG A 987 42.42 11.61 -14.26
C ARG A 987 42.43 13.01 -13.60
N ASN A 988 42.43 12.97 -12.27
CA ASN A 988 42.90 13.93 -11.26
C ASN A 988 41.99 15.10 -10.79
N PRO A 989 41.76 15.22 -9.46
CA PRO A 989 41.13 16.38 -8.82
C PRO A 989 42.19 17.40 -8.39
N ASP A 990 41.84 18.69 -8.41
CA ASP A 990 42.17 19.72 -7.41
C ASP A 990 42.00 21.13 -8.00
N THR A 991 41.74 22.10 -7.11
CA THR A 991 41.77 23.57 -7.27
C THR A 991 40.55 24.33 -7.82
N ILE A 992 39.70 24.74 -6.85
CA ILE A 992 39.44 26.14 -6.42
C ILE A 992 38.87 27.17 -7.43
N ASP A 993 37.68 27.67 -7.05
CA ASP A 993 37.06 28.99 -7.28
C ASP A 993 37.20 29.69 -8.65
N ARG A 994 36.05 29.89 -9.32
CA ARG A 994 35.52 31.24 -9.59
C ARG A 994 34.08 31.25 -10.15
N GLN A 995 33.41 32.31 -9.73
CA GLN A 995 32.01 32.72 -9.80
C GLN A 995 31.45 32.93 -11.24
N PRO A 996 30.11 32.83 -11.47
CA PRO A 996 29.52 32.75 -12.80
C PRO A 996 29.16 34.12 -13.41
N GLN A 997 29.30 34.25 -14.73
CA GLN A 997 28.80 35.37 -15.52
C GLN A 997 27.47 35.00 -16.21
N PRO A 998 26.46 35.91 -16.22
CA PRO A 998 25.18 35.68 -16.87
C PRO A 998 25.18 36.15 -18.33
N LEU A 999 24.61 35.35 -19.23
CA LEU A 999 24.25 35.77 -20.58
C LEU A 999 22.80 36.25 -20.59
N GLY A 1000 22.62 37.56 -20.79
CA GLY A 1000 21.33 38.18 -21.08
C GLY A 1000 20.94 37.97 -22.54
N VAL A 1001 19.66 37.71 -22.78
CA VAL A 1001 19.00 37.93 -24.08
C VAL A 1001 17.56 38.39 -23.80
N ASP A 1002 17.22 39.50 -24.46
CA ASP A 1002 15.98 40.26 -24.41
C ASP A 1002 14.75 39.50 -24.91
N ALA A 1003 13.58 39.78 -24.32
CA ALA A 1003 12.30 39.89 -25.03
C ALA A 1003 11.21 40.46 -24.11
N HIS A 1004 11.00 41.78 -24.22
CA HIS A 1004 9.73 42.44 -23.92
C HIS A 1004 8.58 41.77 -24.69
N SER A 1005 7.46 41.43 -24.04
CA SER A 1005 6.08 41.73 -24.50
C SER A 1005 4.99 41.01 -23.67
N ASN A 1006 4.13 41.84 -23.06
CA ASN A 1006 2.69 41.67 -22.90
C ASN A 1006 2.16 40.65 -21.86
N ALA A 1007 2.14 41.07 -20.60
CA ALA A 1007 1.22 40.59 -19.58
C ALA A 1007 0.43 41.77 -18.97
N LEU A 1008 -0.29 42.51 -19.82
CA LEU A 1008 -1.25 43.57 -19.44
C LEU A 1008 -2.15 43.86 -20.64
N THR A 1009 -3.09 42.97 -20.99
CA THR A 1009 -4.20 43.24 -21.92
C THR A 1009 -5.19 42.07 -21.89
N PHE A 1010 -6.08 42.04 -20.89
CA PHE A 1010 -7.25 41.14 -20.92
C PHE A 1010 -8.56 41.80 -20.48
N LEU A 1011 -8.54 43.13 -20.28
CA LEU A 1011 -9.76 43.93 -20.03
C LEU A 1011 -10.32 44.63 -21.27
N ASP A 1012 -9.75 44.42 -22.47
CA ASP A 1012 -10.10 45.21 -23.67
C ASP A 1012 -10.58 44.37 -24.89
N ARG A 1013 -10.96 43.10 -24.71
CA ARG A 1013 -11.49 42.26 -25.80
C ARG A 1013 -12.90 41.72 -25.59
N ALA A 1014 -13.62 42.27 -24.62
CA ALA A 1014 -15.06 42.06 -24.45
C ALA A 1014 -15.85 43.14 -25.21
N SER A 1015 -15.74 43.17 -26.54
CA SER A 1015 -16.75 43.75 -27.45
C SER A 1015 -16.27 43.60 -28.89
N THR A 1016 -17.17 43.21 -29.80
CA THR A 1016 -16.97 43.07 -31.27
C THR A 1016 -16.10 41.85 -31.66
N THR A 1017 -16.44 40.91 -32.55
CA THR A 1017 -17.27 40.80 -33.76
C THR A 1017 -17.43 39.29 -34.07
N ARG A 1018 -18.65 38.73 -34.20
CA ARG A 1018 -19.43 38.50 -35.45
C ARG A 1018 -18.94 37.34 -36.35
N GLY A 1019 -19.82 36.34 -36.55
CA GLY A 1019 -19.78 35.30 -37.61
C GLY A 1019 -19.19 33.95 -37.13
N SER A 1020 -19.80 32.78 -37.31
CA SER A 1020 -20.90 32.32 -38.14
C SER A 1020 -21.50 31.07 -37.46
N VAL A 1021 -22.83 31.05 -37.30
CA VAL A 1021 -23.60 29.84 -36.96
C VAL A 1021 -23.84 29.08 -38.26
N ASN A 1022 -23.51 27.78 -38.28
CA ASN A 1022 -24.16 26.83 -39.17
C ASN A 1022 -24.70 25.67 -38.32
N HIS A 1023 -26.02 25.52 -38.40
CA HIS A 1023 -26.82 24.36 -37.99
C HIS A 1023 -26.22 23.05 -38.57
N ALA A 1024 -26.48 21.85 -38.06
CA ALA A 1024 -27.72 21.33 -37.52
C ALA A 1024 -27.48 20.00 -36.76
N ILE A 1025 -28.53 19.60 -36.03
CA ILE A 1025 -28.84 18.25 -35.49
C ILE A 1025 -28.62 18.10 -33.96
N LEU A 1026 -29.71 18.47 -33.27
CA LEU A 1026 -30.18 18.20 -31.89
C LEU A 1026 -29.33 18.65 -30.69
#